data_AF-A0A9E5JG20-F1
#
_entry.id   AF-A0A9E5JG20-F1
#
_cell.length_a   1.000
_cell.length_b   1.000
_cell.length_c   1.000
_cell.angle_alpha   90.00
_cell.angle_beta   90.00
_cell.angle_gamma   90.00
#
_symmetry.space_group_name_H-M   'P 1'
#
loop_
_entity.id
_entity.type
_entity.pdbx_description
1 polymer ?
#
loop_
_entity_poly.entity_id
_entity_poly.type
_entity_poly.pdbx_seq_one_letter_code
_entity_poly.pdbx_strand_id
1 'polypeptide(L)'
;AVVLLQRDRRVERSDAGVLHRVASCRGDVADGFDYLAEMFRRGAAAATDHRDTEVLHVMPVEFGQLRWCQVVVGLAVDDTRQAGVRKHADGDRGVLREVTQVLLHLCWASGAVDADDRRLHREQCRQCGANLGANQHASRGLHRHLHLDGNFATHRMHRAATALHRRLDLQQVHTCLDEQQINATLDEGPCVFFVGVAQLAERDVPEAWQLGAGADAAGHIGRCILNSANLEDGEEQGRRMDRVFNLARDYGAAVICLLIDERGQARDVEWKMQIAHRLHKIATERYGLSASDLIFDPLTFPLTTGDADLRRDGIESIEAIRRIKEEIPGALTVMGLSNVSFGINPAARQVLNSVFLDECVKAGLDAAIVHASKILPLARIKPEHVTLCRDIIFDKTTDDYNPLQVLLTAFEGVKSTKQEKPDRSGWPVRDRLRQRIIDGDREGLTAELDEALGTGLKALEIVNDVLLDGMREVGELFGSGQMQLPFVLQSAETMKTAVSHLEPHMDKVAGSTSKGKLVLATVKGDVHDIGKNLVDIICTNNGYEVHNIGIKIPISEMIAKVQEVGADALGMSGLLVKSTLIMRENLEELNGQGLAHIPVLLGGAALTRSYVERDLREVYEGRVFYGRDAFEGLHTLDKLMEIKRSGNDDPEFGRIPTGRSLAERRGPKETPVDLPRRSPDVVADNKVFVPPFLGSRVVKGISIDEIAEYVNETALFRNQWQYRPLEGENDDDFKARIRPELRAQLAEAKASGILVPQLVYGYFPANGDGNDVVIWTDDSRSKERMRFSYPRQNEAPFLCIADFFRPIESGEIDYAAFHIVTMGAKVSDAAAELFAKNEYQKYLVVHGLGVEMAEALAEFWHHRIRTEWGFVDEDGPSLHGLFRQQYRGGRYSWGYPACPDLEDNAKVAELLEAGRIGISVSEETGWQYQPEQTTSAIICHHPRAKYFVAR
;
A
#
# COMPACT_ATOMS: atom_id res chain seq x y z
N ALA A 1 -3.03 -13.69 5.32
CA ALA A 1 -3.94 -12.91 4.45
C ALA A 1 -5.14 -13.77 4.07
N VAL A 2 -6.26 -13.17 3.64
CA VAL A 2 -7.31 -13.91 2.93
C VAL A 2 -6.85 -14.07 1.48
N VAL A 3 -6.89 -15.29 0.96
CA VAL A 3 -6.56 -15.64 -0.44
C VAL A 3 -7.81 -16.19 -1.10
N LEU A 4 -8.20 -15.61 -2.23
CA LEU A 4 -9.37 -16.02 -3.02
C LEU A 4 -8.96 -17.01 -4.11
N LEU A 5 -9.77 -18.04 -4.31
CA LEU A 5 -9.38 -19.28 -5.00
C LEU A 5 -10.07 -19.40 -6.36
N GLN A 6 -9.31 -19.20 -7.44
CA GLN A 6 -9.80 -19.36 -8.81
C GLN A 6 -9.87 -20.84 -9.21
N ARG A 7 -10.98 -21.27 -9.83
CA ARG A 7 -11.20 -22.66 -10.27
C ARG A 7 -11.32 -22.76 -11.78
N ASP A 8 -10.33 -23.38 -12.42
CA ASP A 8 -10.40 -23.75 -13.83
C ASP A 8 -11.46 -24.85 -14.05
N ARG A 9 -12.52 -24.53 -14.80
CA ARG A 9 -13.57 -25.49 -15.19
C ARG A 9 -13.26 -26.12 -16.56
N ARG A 10 -12.15 -26.87 -16.64
CA ARG A 10 -11.97 -27.88 -17.70
C ARG A 10 -12.31 -29.26 -17.14
N VAL A 11 -13.50 -29.75 -17.46
CA VAL A 11 -13.90 -31.15 -17.31
C VAL A 11 -14.33 -31.64 -18.68
N GLU A 12 -13.68 -32.68 -19.16
CA GLU A 12 -13.93 -33.26 -20.48
C GLU A 12 -15.30 -33.93 -20.52
N ARG A 13 -16.08 -33.67 -21.59
CA ARG A 13 -17.27 -34.46 -21.91
C ARG A 13 -16.90 -35.49 -22.97
N SER A 14 -16.62 -36.71 -22.53
CA SER A 14 -16.56 -37.89 -23.39
C SER A 14 -17.97 -38.45 -23.63
N ASP A 15 -18.41 -38.55 -24.88
CA ASP A 15 -19.70 -39.17 -25.24
C ASP A 15 -19.67 -40.71 -25.11
N ALA A 16 -20.58 -41.28 -24.30
CA ALA A 16 -21.07 -42.66 -24.43
C ALA A 16 -22.29 -42.94 -23.52
N GLY A 17 -23.29 -43.71 -24.01
CA GLY A 17 -24.38 -44.30 -23.19
C GLY A 17 -25.63 -43.41 -22.99
N VAL A 18 -26.73 -43.40 -23.76
CA VAL A 18 -27.55 -44.43 -24.48
C VAL A 18 -28.76 -44.98 -23.66
N LEU A 19 -29.96 -44.49 -24.03
CA LEU A 19 -31.33 -45.10 -23.99
C LEU A 19 -32.31 -45.05 -22.78
N HIS A 20 -33.58 -44.79 -23.17
CA HIS A 20 -34.89 -45.29 -22.68
C HIS A 20 -35.58 -44.80 -21.38
N ARG A 21 -36.42 -43.76 -21.53
CA ARG A 21 -37.92 -43.83 -21.57
C ARG A 21 -38.46 -42.41 -21.86
N VAL A 22 -39.28 -42.09 -22.88
CA VAL A 22 -40.45 -42.70 -23.56
C VAL A 22 -41.82 -42.37 -22.92
N ALA A 23 -42.37 -41.23 -23.40
CA ALA A 23 -43.77 -40.97 -23.77
C ALA A 23 -44.90 -40.81 -22.70
N SER A 24 -46.01 -40.22 -23.19
CA SER A 24 -47.29 -39.85 -22.53
C SER A 24 -47.20 -38.67 -21.55
N CYS A 25 -48.19 -37.75 -21.45
CA CYS A 25 -49.51 -37.64 -22.13
C CYS A 25 -49.69 -36.30 -22.87
N ARG A 26 -50.74 -36.23 -23.71
CA ARG A 26 -51.24 -34.97 -24.30
C ARG A 26 -52.35 -34.40 -23.42
N GLY A 27 -52.37 -33.07 -23.31
CA GLY A 27 -53.57 -32.22 -23.35
C GLY A 27 -54.57 -32.28 -22.19
N ASP A 28 -54.99 -31.09 -21.75
CA ASP A 28 -56.41 -30.75 -21.79
C ASP A 28 -56.60 -29.25 -22.09
N VAL A 29 -57.85 -28.85 -22.36
CA VAL A 29 -58.32 -27.48 -22.67
C VAL A 29 -59.36 -27.16 -21.56
N ALA A 30 -59.57 -25.95 -21.04
CA ALA A 30 -59.81 -24.67 -21.70
C ALA A 30 -59.69 -23.46 -20.71
N ASP A 31 -60.44 -22.39 -21.00
CA ASP A 31 -60.64 -21.12 -20.26
C ASP A 31 -59.47 -20.10 -20.32
N GLY A 32 -59.70 -18.82 -20.66
CA GLY A 32 -60.94 -18.23 -21.20
C GLY A 32 -60.91 -16.69 -21.36
N PHE A 33 -60.66 -16.20 -22.59
CA PHE A 33 -61.00 -14.89 -23.19
C PHE A 33 -60.73 -13.54 -22.46
N ASP A 34 -60.14 -12.60 -23.22
CA ASP A 34 -60.24 -11.12 -23.19
C ASP A 34 -60.13 -10.37 -21.83
N TYR A 35 -59.29 -9.34 -21.70
CA TYR A 35 -59.37 -8.10 -22.48
C TYR A 35 -58.01 -7.40 -22.64
N LEU A 36 -57.65 -7.00 -23.86
CA LEU A 36 -56.48 -6.14 -24.11
C LEU A 36 -56.68 -5.20 -25.32
N ALA A 37 -57.82 -4.49 -25.36
CA ALA A 37 -58.16 -3.63 -26.48
C ALA A 37 -59.11 -2.45 -26.14
N GLU A 38 -58.65 -1.43 -25.39
CA GLU A 38 -59.15 -0.07 -25.67
C GLU A 38 -58.19 1.07 -25.28
N MET A 39 -58.45 2.24 -25.87
CA MET A 39 -57.96 3.58 -25.49
C MET A 39 -56.45 3.89 -25.52
N PHE A 40 -55.85 3.74 -26.71
CA PHE A 40 -55.02 4.85 -27.23
C PHE A 40 -55.96 6.03 -27.58
N ARG A 41 -55.97 7.13 -26.80
CA ARG A 41 -56.29 8.52 -27.25
C ARG A 41 -56.33 9.57 -26.13
N ARG A 42 -55.60 10.69 -26.35
CA ARG A 42 -55.76 12.04 -25.75
C ARG A 42 -55.45 12.14 -24.23
N GLY A 43 -55.07 13.30 -23.68
CA GLY A 43 -54.60 14.54 -24.34
C GLY A 43 -55.00 15.85 -23.66
N ALA A 44 -53.99 16.57 -23.13
CA ALA A 44 -53.93 18.02 -22.83
C ALA A 44 -54.73 18.63 -21.64
N ALA A 45 -54.05 19.62 -21.03
CA ALA A 45 -54.56 20.87 -20.41
C ALA A 45 -55.17 20.89 -18.98
N ALA A 46 -54.88 22.02 -18.31
CA ALA A 46 -55.54 22.71 -17.17
C ALA A 46 -55.91 21.90 -15.90
N ALA A 47 -55.46 22.23 -14.67
CA ALA A 47 -55.36 23.50 -13.91
C ALA A 47 -56.65 23.90 -13.16
N THR A 48 -56.49 24.70 -12.08
CA THR A 48 -57.52 25.24 -11.14
C THR A 48 -58.24 24.23 -10.24
N ASP A 49 -58.70 24.56 -9.01
CA ASP A 49 -58.29 25.52 -7.96
C ASP A 49 -59.13 25.19 -6.67
N HIS A 50 -58.86 25.87 -5.55
CA HIS A 50 -59.73 26.12 -4.38
C HIS A 50 -59.86 24.98 -3.35
N ARG A 51 -59.54 25.21 -2.05
CA ARG A 51 -60.25 26.00 -0.99
C ARG A 51 -61.52 25.31 -0.48
N ASP A 52 -61.94 25.39 0.79
CA ASP A 52 -61.32 25.86 2.06
C ASP A 52 -62.20 25.30 3.19
N THR A 53 -61.61 24.92 4.34
CA THR A 53 -62.28 25.15 5.64
C THR A 53 -61.30 25.24 6.81
N GLU A 54 -61.54 26.20 7.69
CA GLU A 54 -60.85 26.39 8.96
C GLU A 54 -61.34 25.33 10.00
N VAL A 55 -60.80 25.21 11.22
CA VAL A 55 -61.06 26.12 12.36
C VAL A 55 -60.10 25.80 13.53
N LEU A 56 -59.40 26.85 14.02
CA LEU A 56 -59.04 27.20 15.42
C LEU A 56 -58.82 26.12 16.51
N HIS A 57 -57.91 26.28 17.50
CA HIS A 57 -56.75 27.16 17.74
C HIS A 57 -56.09 26.73 19.08
N VAL A 58 -54.88 27.24 19.41
CA VAL A 58 -54.40 27.75 20.74
C VAL A 58 -52.87 27.64 20.86
N MET A 59 -52.27 28.72 21.39
CA MET A 59 -50.84 29.01 21.59
C MET A 59 -50.77 30.25 22.54
N PRO A 60 -49.60 30.84 22.91
CA PRO A 60 -48.18 30.43 22.89
C PRO A 60 -47.44 30.75 24.25
N VAL A 61 -46.13 31.13 24.23
CA VAL A 61 -45.41 32.04 25.20
C VAL A 61 -44.84 31.39 26.50
N GLU A 62 -43.61 31.63 27.04
CA GLU A 62 -42.48 32.57 26.71
C GLU A 62 -41.04 32.05 27.07
N PHE A 63 -40.05 32.97 26.99
CA PHE A 63 -38.58 32.98 27.22
C PHE A 63 -38.06 32.45 28.60
N GLY A 64 -36.75 32.29 28.89
CA GLY A 64 -35.50 32.42 28.11
C GLY A 64 -34.21 32.68 28.96
N GLN A 65 -33.02 32.38 28.40
CA GLN A 65 -31.62 32.73 28.82
C GLN A 65 -31.15 32.72 30.31
N LEU A 66 -30.08 31.96 30.66
CA LEU A 66 -28.74 32.50 31.07
C LEU A 66 -27.70 31.46 31.59
N ARG A 67 -26.47 31.56 31.05
CA ARG A 67 -25.09 31.35 31.60
C ARG A 67 -24.72 30.27 32.67
N TRP A 68 -23.86 29.34 32.22
CA TRP A 68 -22.47 29.03 32.68
C TRP A 68 -22.15 28.44 34.09
N CYS A 69 -20.99 27.73 34.12
CA CYS A 69 -20.12 27.35 35.26
C CYS A 69 -20.44 26.11 36.14
N GLN A 70 -19.73 25.02 35.81
CA GLN A 70 -18.80 24.26 36.69
C GLN A 70 -19.28 23.47 37.94
N VAL A 71 -18.52 22.39 38.25
CA VAL A 71 -18.27 21.81 39.61
C VAL A 71 -19.45 21.06 40.27
N VAL A 72 -19.30 19.88 40.90
CA VAL A 72 -18.21 18.86 40.95
C VAL A 72 -18.74 17.57 41.65
N VAL A 73 -17.94 16.49 41.67
CA VAL A 73 -18.06 15.27 42.52
C VAL A 73 -19.29 14.38 42.27
N GLY A 74 -19.02 13.09 42.06
CA GLY A 74 -20.00 12.01 42.27
C GLY A 74 -19.69 11.24 43.55
N LEU A 75 -20.69 10.58 44.13
CA LEU A 75 -20.55 9.58 45.19
C LEU A 75 -21.67 8.55 45.08
N ALA A 76 -21.38 7.31 45.48
CA ALA A 76 -22.29 6.17 45.31
C ALA A 76 -23.22 5.98 46.53
N VAL A 77 -24.30 5.22 46.31
CA VAL A 77 -25.08 4.56 47.37
C VAL A 77 -25.43 3.12 46.91
N ASP A 78 -25.38 2.22 47.90
CA ASP A 78 -25.85 0.83 48.05
C ASP A 78 -27.04 0.36 47.16
N ASP A 79 -27.27 -0.94 46.92
CA ASP A 79 -27.47 -1.98 47.96
C ASP A 79 -27.08 -3.43 47.54
N THR A 80 -27.37 -4.37 48.43
CA THR A 80 -26.60 -5.59 48.75
C THR A 80 -27.20 -6.91 48.24
N ARG A 81 -26.38 -7.97 48.17
CA ARG A 81 -26.58 -9.19 49.00
C ARG A 81 -25.42 -10.19 49.03
N GLN A 82 -25.44 -11.00 50.09
CA GLN A 82 -24.42 -11.94 50.61
C GLN A 82 -24.30 -13.22 49.72
N ALA A 83 -23.30 -14.12 49.83
CA ALA A 83 -22.51 -14.58 50.99
C ALA A 83 -21.16 -15.24 50.55
N GLY A 84 -20.21 -15.61 51.41
CA GLY A 84 -20.06 -15.37 52.86
C GLY A 84 -19.40 -16.52 53.63
N VAL A 85 -18.10 -16.41 53.94
CA VAL A 85 -17.37 -17.29 54.90
C VAL A 85 -16.47 -16.42 55.80
N ARG A 86 -16.44 -16.73 57.11
CA ARG A 86 -15.65 -16.01 58.13
C ARG A 86 -14.29 -16.68 58.39
N LYS A 87 -13.29 -15.89 58.79
CA LYS A 87 -12.56 -16.12 60.06
C LYS A 87 -11.81 -14.87 60.56
N HIS A 88 -11.53 -14.92 61.87
CA HIS A 88 -10.95 -13.92 62.80
C HIS A 88 -9.68 -13.17 62.35
N ALA A 89 -9.17 -12.16 63.08
CA ALA A 89 -9.71 -11.11 63.99
C ALA A 89 -8.51 -10.47 64.74
N ASP A 90 -8.64 -9.20 65.15
CA ASP A 90 -7.91 -8.48 66.22
C ASP A 90 -6.36 -8.53 66.30
N GLY A 91 -5.71 -7.36 66.35
CA GLY A 91 -4.24 -7.26 66.27
C GLY A 91 -3.58 -5.93 66.70
N ASP A 92 -4.24 -5.17 67.57
CA ASP A 92 -3.71 -4.04 68.35
C ASP A 92 -3.27 -2.72 67.67
N ARG A 93 -3.10 -1.70 68.53
CA ARG A 93 -2.90 -0.27 68.21
C ARG A 93 -1.53 0.22 68.68
N GLY A 94 -1.04 1.32 68.10
CA GLY A 94 -0.80 2.50 68.95
C GLY A 94 0.50 3.32 68.85
N VAL A 95 0.31 4.60 68.52
CA VAL A 95 0.86 5.80 69.21
C VAL A 95 2.29 6.30 68.91
N LEU A 96 2.31 7.54 68.44
CA LEU A 96 3.41 8.52 68.28
C LEU A 96 4.30 8.73 69.52
N ARG A 97 5.55 9.19 69.30
CA ARG A 97 6.07 10.54 69.66
C ARG A 97 7.51 10.74 69.16
N GLU A 98 7.88 11.78 68.41
CA GLU A 98 7.88 13.26 68.60
C GLU A 98 9.19 13.82 69.19
N VAL A 99 9.93 14.58 68.36
CA VAL A 99 10.98 15.57 68.72
C VAL A 99 11.09 16.59 67.55
N THR A 100 11.19 17.92 67.67
CA THR A 100 10.73 18.90 68.67
C THR A 100 10.68 20.30 68.00
N GLN A 101 9.50 20.93 67.94
CA GLN A 101 9.25 22.38 67.70
C GLN A 101 9.67 23.05 66.36
N VAL A 102 9.26 24.30 66.03
CA VAL A 102 7.91 24.83 65.68
C VAL A 102 7.94 26.36 65.41
N LEU A 103 7.53 26.77 64.19
CA LEU A 103 6.96 28.06 63.71
C LEU A 103 7.72 29.43 63.70
N LEU A 104 7.67 30.09 62.52
CA LEU A 104 7.46 31.55 62.20
C LEU A 104 8.46 32.60 62.78
N HIS A 105 8.82 33.74 62.15
CA HIS A 105 8.08 34.65 61.25
C HIS A 105 9.04 35.62 60.47
N LEU A 106 8.52 36.67 59.82
CA LEU A 106 9.28 37.68 59.03
C LEU A 106 9.94 38.79 59.88
N CYS A 107 11.18 39.20 59.55
CA CYS A 107 11.56 40.55 59.04
C CYS A 107 13.07 40.90 59.13
N TRP A 108 13.64 41.35 57.99
CA TRP A 108 14.76 42.32 57.85
C TRP A 108 16.18 41.98 58.40
N ALA A 109 17.29 42.54 57.87
CA ALA A 109 17.60 43.17 56.57
C ALA A 109 19.13 43.42 56.42
N SER A 110 19.56 43.86 55.23
CA SER A 110 20.94 44.29 54.81
C SER A 110 21.89 43.14 54.45
N GLY A 111 22.57 43.12 53.30
CA GLY A 111 22.63 44.04 52.12
C GLY A 111 24.00 43.89 51.43
N ALA A 112 24.34 44.42 50.24
CA ALA A 112 23.66 44.95 49.03
C ALA A 112 24.80 45.07 47.96
N VAL A 113 24.69 45.47 46.67
CA VAL A 113 23.72 46.10 45.74
C VAL A 113 24.07 45.44 44.37
N ASP A 114 23.19 44.89 43.52
CA ASP A 114 21.97 45.39 42.83
C ASP A 114 22.24 46.44 41.71
N ALA A 115 21.65 46.26 40.52
CA ALA A 115 21.46 47.23 39.42
C ALA A 115 20.89 46.58 38.12
N ASP A 116 19.82 47.17 37.56
CA ASP A 116 19.08 46.71 36.38
C ASP A 116 19.57 47.24 35.00
N ASP A 117 19.13 46.52 33.96
CA ASP A 117 18.74 46.92 32.59
C ASP A 117 19.22 48.28 31.99
N ARG A 118 19.85 48.21 30.80
CA ARG A 118 19.83 49.31 29.81
C ARG A 118 19.78 48.86 28.34
N ARG A 119 18.97 49.59 27.57
CA ARG A 119 18.78 49.50 26.11
C ARG A 119 19.94 50.08 25.27
N LEU A 120 19.94 49.71 23.99
CA LEU A 120 20.34 50.52 22.81
C LEU A 120 21.67 51.28 22.86
N HIS A 121 22.64 50.90 22.02
CA HIS A 121 22.73 51.45 20.65
C HIS A 121 23.86 50.80 19.79
N ARG A 122 23.75 50.94 18.45
CA ARG A 122 24.78 51.42 17.48
C ARG A 122 26.28 51.35 17.83
N GLU A 123 27.20 51.19 16.88
CA GLU A 123 27.18 50.82 15.45
C GLU A 123 28.66 50.69 15.00
N GLN A 124 28.96 49.92 13.95
CA GLN A 124 30.21 50.03 13.16
C GLN A 124 31.52 49.70 13.95
N CYS A 125 32.70 49.51 13.34
CA CYS A 125 33.09 49.54 11.93
C CYS A 125 34.32 48.61 11.71
N ARG A 126 34.46 48.03 10.50
CA ARG A 126 35.76 47.65 9.87
C ARG A 126 36.55 46.48 10.54
N GLN A 127 37.47 45.77 9.86
CA GLN A 127 37.83 45.70 8.43
C GLN A 127 38.52 44.34 8.14
N CYS A 128 38.49 43.90 6.88
CA CYS A 128 39.38 42.91 6.24
C CYS A 128 39.55 41.52 6.93
N GLY A 129 39.38 40.38 6.27
CA GLY A 129 39.38 40.14 4.82
C GLY A 129 40.79 39.93 4.28
N ALA A 130 41.41 38.79 4.61
CA ALA A 130 42.60 38.26 3.95
C ALA A 130 42.66 36.73 4.13
N ASN A 131 42.59 35.96 3.03
CA ASN A 131 42.81 34.51 3.04
C ASN A 131 44.31 34.20 3.00
N LEU A 132 44.76 33.13 3.68
CA LEU A 132 46.05 32.49 3.40
C LEU A 132 46.00 30.96 3.48
N GLY A 133 46.26 30.35 2.32
CA GLY A 133 47.02 29.10 2.08
C GLY A 133 46.94 27.93 3.08
N ALA A 134 46.43 26.81 2.61
CA ALA A 134 46.66 25.50 3.22
C ALA A 134 48.03 24.91 2.82
N ASN A 135 48.58 23.97 3.62
CA ASN A 135 49.11 22.70 3.11
C ASN A 135 49.44 21.65 4.20
N GLN A 136 48.91 20.44 4.00
CA GLN A 136 49.46 19.08 4.23
C GLN A 136 50.51 18.80 5.33
N HIS A 137 50.28 17.73 6.12
CA HIS A 137 51.07 16.48 6.06
C HIS A 137 50.47 15.35 6.95
N ALA A 138 51.03 14.12 6.91
CA ALA A 138 50.32 12.89 7.33
C ALA A 138 51.12 11.88 8.20
N SER A 139 50.36 11.07 8.92
CA SER A 139 50.56 9.70 9.47
C SER A 139 51.95 9.08 9.74
N ARG A 140 52.10 8.55 10.97
CA ARG A 140 52.86 7.33 11.41
C ARG A 140 52.27 6.89 12.77
N GLY A 141 52.26 5.63 13.22
CA GLY A 141 52.71 4.36 12.62
C GLY A 141 53.74 3.62 13.49
N LEU A 142 53.36 2.56 14.23
CA LEU A 142 54.28 1.72 15.03
C LEU A 142 53.70 0.32 15.35
N HIS A 143 54.54 -0.72 15.43
CA HIS A 143 54.16 -2.15 15.46
C HIS A 143 55.23 -3.03 16.16
N ARG A 144 54.83 -4.13 16.83
CA ARG A 144 55.60 -5.36 17.24
C ARG A 144 54.56 -6.40 17.75
N HIS A 145 54.48 -7.69 17.34
CA HIS A 145 55.42 -8.85 17.40
C HIS A 145 55.47 -9.54 18.80
N LEU A 146 55.35 -10.88 19.02
CA LEU A 146 55.23 -12.11 18.17
C LEU A 146 54.72 -13.34 19.00
N HIS A 147 54.11 -14.36 18.35
CA HIS A 147 54.07 -15.84 18.67
C HIS A 147 53.62 -16.36 20.08
N LEU A 148 53.27 -17.64 20.35
CA LEU A 148 52.72 -18.82 19.62
C LEU A 148 52.18 -19.88 20.65
N ASP A 149 51.32 -20.81 20.21
CA ASP A 149 50.99 -22.15 20.76
C ASP A 149 50.54 -22.37 22.24
N GLY A 150 49.78 -23.46 22.49
CA GLY A 150 49.53 -24.00 23.85
C GLY A 150 48.16 -24.65 24.09
N ASN A 151 48.06 -25.99 23.95
CA ASN A 151 46.79 -26.75 23.94
C ASN A 151 46.47 -27.47 25.28
N PHE A 152 45.23 -27.99 25.42
CA PHE A 152 44.71 -28.96 26.42
C PHE A 152 44.31 -28.51 27.85
N ALA A 153 43.50 -29.37 28.50
CA ALA A 153 42.71 -29.13 29.72
C ALA A 153 42.85 -30.26 30.76
N THR A 154 42.25 -30.13 31.97
CA THR A 154 41.46 -31.19 32.66
C THR A 154 41.01 -30.84 34.12
N HIS A 155 39.93 -31.52 34.56
CA HIS A 155 39.53 -31.82 35.96
C HIS A 155 38.99 -30.68 36.87
N ARG A 156 38.15 -30.95 37.90
CA ARG A 156 37.69 -32.24 38.49
C ARG A 156 36.21 -32.18 38.97
N MET A 157 35.62 -33.35 39.29
CA MET A 157 34.19 -33.57 39.64
C MET A 157 33.93 -33.70 41.16
N HIS A 158 32.66 -33.61 41.59
CA HIS A 158 32.10 -34.58 42.56
C HIS A 158 30.58 -34.84 42.40
N ARG A 159 30.12 -35.95 42.98
CA ARG A 159 28.75 -36.55 42.98
C ARG A 159 28.47 -37.23 44.33
N ALA A 160 27.27 -37.66 44.74
CA ALA A 160 25.86 -37.30 44.44
C ALA A 160 24.90 -38.13 45.34
N ALA A 161 23.57 -37.96 45.18
CA ALA A 161 22.46 -38.80 45.73
C ALA A 161 22.16 -38.65 47.25
N THR A 162 20.95 -38.97 47.78
CA THR A 162 19.80 -39.73 47.23
C THR A 162 18.45 -39.31 47.87
N ALA A 163 17.34 -39.25 47.10
CA ALA A 163 15.90 -39.42 47.45
C ALA A 163 15.27 -38.68 48.68
N LEU A 164 13.95 -38.40 48.79
CA LEU A 164 12.73 -38.88 48.11
C LEU A 164 11.57 -37.85 48.24
N HIS A 165 10.53 -37.94 47.39
CA HIS A 165 9.15 -37.38 47.53
C HIS A 165 8.80 -35.89 47.20
N ARG A 166 8.10 -35.73 46.06
CA ARG A 166 6.94 -34.85 45.77
C ARG A 166 6.94 -33.35 46.16
N ARG A 167 7.10 -32.48 45.16
CA ARG A 167 6.01 -31.69 44.53
C ARG A 167 6.48 -31.05 43.21
N LEU A 168 5.54 -30.50 42.42
CA LEU A 168 5.81 -29.72 41.21
C LEU A 168 6.04 -28.25 41.61
N ASP A 169 7.08 -27.61 41.07
CA ASP A 169 7.35 -26.17 41.23
C ASP A 169 7.24 -25.43 39.89
N LEU A 170 6.61 -24.27 39.93
CA LEU A 170 6.02 -23.59 38.76
C LEU A 170 6.99 -22.68 37.97
N GLN A 171 8.30 -22.93 38.06
CA GLN A 171 9.35 -22.03 37.53
C GLN A 171 9.93 -22.41 36.16
N GLN A 172 9.50 -23.51 35.52
CA GLN A 172 9.88 -23.85 34.14
C GLN A 172 8.80 -23.54 33.09
N VAL A 173 7.68 -22.91 33.49
CA VAL A 173 6.62 -22.47 32.55
C VAL A 173 6.91 -21.07 32.01
N HIS A 174 7.40 -20.14 32.85
CA HIS A 174 7.62 -18.75 32.45
C HIS A 174 8.67 -18.57 31.35
N THR A 175 9.80 -19.28 31.42
CA THR A 175 10.90 -19.15 30.45
C THR A 175 10.55 -19.61 29.04
N CYS A 176 9.43 -20.32 28.85
CA CYS A 176 8.93 -20.74 27.53
C CYS A 176 7.81 -19.85 26.98
N LEU A 177 7.36 -18.83 27.73
CA LEU A 177 6.32 -17.89 27.29
C LEU A 177 6.92 -16.63 26.64
N ASP A 178 8.08 -16.17 27.11
CA ASP A 178 8.74 -14.97 26.58
C ASP A 178 9.30 -15.14 25.14
N GLU A 179 9.47 -16.38 24.64
CA GLU A 179 9.95 -16.65 23.28
C GLU A 179 8.85 -16.66 22.19
N GLN A 180 7.57 -16.46 22.51
CA GLN A 180 6.46 -16.77 21.56
C GLN A 180 5.51 -15.63 21.17
N GLN A 181 5.65 -14.39 21.69
CA GLN A 181 4.88 -13.19 21.26
C GLN A 181 3.38 -13.40 20.92
N ILE A 182 2.62 -14.03 21.82
CA ILE A 182 1.15 -14.07 21.74
C ILE A 182 0.58 -13.50 23.04
N ASN A 183 0.07 -12.27 22.99
CA ASN A 183 -0.70 -11.71 24.09
C ASN A 183 -2.06 -12.41 24.17
N ALA A 184 -2.30 -13.16 25.25
CA ALA A 184 -3.62 -13.66 25.58
C ALA A 184 -4.50 -12.52 26.12
N THR A 185 -5.64 -12.25 25.47
CA THR A 185 -6.57 -11.20 25.89
C THR A 185 -7.44 -11.66 27.06
N LEU A 186 -6.95 -11.50 28.28
CA LEU A 186 -7.72 -11.58 29.53
C LEU A 186 -7.34 -10.40 30.43
N ASP A 187 -8.32 -9.93 31.21
CA ASP A 187 -8.28 -8.78 32.12
C ASP A 187 -7.88 -7.42 31.53
N GLU A 188 -8.84 -6.72 30.90
CA GLU A 188 -9.05 -5.30 31.22
C GLU A 188 -10.53 -4.88 31.10
N GLY A 189 -10.93 -3.89 31.91
CA GLY A 189 -12.32 -3.46 32.08
C GLY A 189 -12.87 -2.51 31.00
N PRO A 190 -14.19 -2.21 31.01
CA PRO A 190 -14.86 -1.64 29.85
C PRO A 190 -14.59 -0.14 29.65
N CYS A 191 -13.79 0.20 28.63
CA CYS A 191 -13.78 1.52 28.01
C CYS A 191 -14.54 1.49 26.66
N VAL A 192 -15.84 1.79 26.70
CA VAL A 192 -16.67 1.94 25.48
C VAL A 192 -16.33 3.27 24.80
N PHE A 193 -15.30 3.26 23.95
CA PHE A 193 -15.01 4.38 23.07
C PHE A 193 -15.90 4.34 21.83
N PHE A 194 -16.72 5.39 21.66
CA PHE A 194 -17.37 5.72 20.40
C PHE A 194 -16.30 5.98 19.34
N VAL A 195 -16.18 5.10 18.34
CA VAL A 195 -15.52 5.46 17.08
C VAL A 195 -16.53 6.30 16.29
N GLY A 196 -16.41 7.62 16.38
CA GLY A 196 -17.17 8.54 15.55
C GLY A 196 -16.86 8.33 14.07
N VAL A 197 -17.90 8.37 13.22
CA VAL A 197 -17.77 8.14 11.77
C VAL A 197 -17.07 9.32 11.11
N ALA A 198 -15.73 9.28 11.07
CA ALA A 198 -14.89 10.29 10.44
C ALA A 198 -13.51 9.73 10.02
N GLN A 199 -13.42 8.45 9.61
CA GLN A 199 -12.20 7.86 9.04
C GLN A 199 -12.52 7.00 7.81
N LEU A 200 -12.56 7.63 6.64
CA LEU A 200 -12.23 6.96 5.38
C LEU A 200 -10.71 6.72 5.39
N ALA A 201 -10.32 5.58 5.95
CA ALA A 201 -8.94 5.09 5.84
C ALA A 201 -8.79 4.37 4.50
N GLU A 202 -8.21 5.03 3.52
CA GLU A 202 -7.76 4.38 2.28
C GLU A 202 -6.77 3.26 2.64
N ARG A 203 -7.24 2.02 2.49
CA ARG A 203 -6.41 0.84 2.40
C ARG A 203 -6.45 0.42 0.95
N ASP A 204 -5.29 0.35 0.30
CA ASP A 204 -5.12 -0.41 -0.93
C ASP A 204 -5.40 -1.89 -0.64
N VAL A 205 -6.67 -2.27 -0.78
CA VAL A 205 -7.09 -3.66 -0.95
C VAL A 205 -7.04 -3.91 -2.46
N PRO A 206 -6.11 -4.73 -2.98
CA PRO A 206 -6.10 -5.06 -4.40
C PRO A 206 -7.44 -5.65 -4.80
N GLU A 207 -8.04 -5.17 -5.90
CA GLU A 207 -9.32 -5.68 -6.39
C GLU A 207 -9.21 -7.17 -6.74
N ALA A 208 -9.66 -8.00 -5.81
CA ALA A 208 -9.66 -9.44 -5.91
C ALA A 208 -11.11 -9.94 -5.78
N TRP A 209 -11.69 -10.31 -6.92
CA TRP A 209 -12.94 -11.05 -7.09
C TRP A 209 -14.21 -10.40 -6.50
N GLN A 210 -15.06 -9.88 -7.39
CA GLN A 210 -16.43 -9.50 -7.03
C GLN A 210 -17.23 -10.73 -6.55
N LEU A 211 -17.80 -10.58 -5.35
CA LEU A 211 -18.78 -11.48 -4.78
C LEU A 211 -20.12 -11.29 -5.53
N GLY A 212 -20.52 -12.25 -6.36
CA GLY A 212 -21.47 -12.00 -7.43
C GLY A 212 -22.93 -12.37 -7.13
N ALA A 213 -23.80 -11.36 -7.06
CA ALA A 213 -25.25 -11.48 -7.30
C ALA A 213 -25.88 -10.11 -7.61
N GLY A 214 -27.09 -10.13 -8.16
CA GLY A 214 -28.11 -9.07 -8.00
C GLY A 214 -27.89 -7.76 -8.75
N ALA A 215 -28.96 -7.27 -9.40
CA ALA A 215 -28.99 -5.91 -9.93
C ALA A 215 -29.15 -4.85 -8.81
N ASP A 216 -29.08 -3.58 -9.20
CA ASP A 216 -29.47 -2.39 -8.41
C ASP A 216 -28.52 -1.93 -7.28
N ALA A 217 -27.28 -1.57 -7.65
CA ALA A 217 -26.46 -0.64 -6.87
C ALA A 217 -25.63 0.29 -7.79
N ALA A 218 -25.50 1.57 -7.40
CA ALA A 218 -24.64 2.53 -8.07
C ALA A 218 -23.22 2.54 -7.44
N GLY A 219 -22.23 2.97 -8.22
CA GLY A 219 -20.93 3.50 -7.76
C GLY A 219 -20.30 2.94 -6.47
N HIS A 220 -20.03 1.62 -6.40
CA HIS A 220 -19.28 1.04 -5.27
C HIS A 220 -17.98 0.35 -5.68
N ILE A 221 -16.90 0.83 -5.06
CA ILE A 221 -15.59 0.17 -4.91
C ILE A 221 -15.78 -1.13 -4.10
N GLY A 222 -14.80 -2.05 -4.14
CA GLY A 222 -14.82 -3.38 -3.51
C GLY A 222 -15.62 -3.49 -2.21
N ARG A 223 -16.65 -4.34 -2.24
CA ARG A 223 -17.65 -4.52 -1.17
C ARG A 223 -17.00 -4.92 0.16
N CYS A 224 -17.24 -4.15 1.22
CA CYS A 224 -16.71 -4.43 2.56
C CYS A 224 -17.17 -5.80 3.08
N ILE A 225 -16.31 -6.44 3.87
CA ILE A 225 -16.59 -7.73 4.54
C ILE A 225 -16.52 -7.53 6.06
N LEU A 226 -17.63 -7.78 6.74
CA LEU A 226 -17.74 -7.70 8.21
C LEU A 226 -17.30 -9.02 8.85
N ASN A 227 -16.29 -8.97 9.71
CA ASN A 227 -15.83 -10.10 10.52
C ASN A 227 -16.20 -9.84 12.00
N SER A 228 -17.19 -10.49 12.59
CA SER A 228 -18.04 -11.58 12.06
C SER A 228 -19.34 -11.72 12.86
N ALA A 229 -20.36 -12.32 12.25
CA ALA A 229 -21.59 -12.76 12.90
C ALA A 229 -21.48 -14.21 13.39
N ASN A 230 -22.09 -14.51 14.54
CA ASN A 230 -22.27 -15.85 15.10
C ASN A 230 -23.49 -15.87 16.06
N LEU A 231 -23.93 -17.06 16.48
CA LEU A 231 -25.10 -17.26 17.35
C LEU A 231 -24.73 -17.51 18.83
N GLU A 232 -23.49 -17.25 19.21
CA GLU A 232 -22.92 -17.43 20.56
C GLU A 232 -23.68 -16.64 21.63
N ASP A 233 -24.09 -15.40 21.30
CA ASP A 233 -24.93 -14.52 22.14
C ASP A 233 -26.45 -14.81 22.01
N GLY A 234 -26.86 -15.74 21.15
CA GLY A 234 -28.25 -15.98 20.74
C GLY A 234 -28.78 -15.02 19.65
N GLU A 235 -30.03 -15.27 19.21
CA GLU A 235 -30.68 -14.60 18.07
C GLU A 235 -31.43 -13.29 18.41
N GLU A 236 -31.30 -12.78 19.64
CA GLU A 236 -32.03 -11.61 20.13
C GLU A 236 -31.56 -10.28 19.52
N GLN A 237 -32.39 -9.24 19.62
CA GLN A 237 -32.02 -7.88 19.18
C GLN A 237 -30.89 -7.29 20.05
N GLY A 238 -29.97 -6.54 19.44
CA GLY A 238 -28.80 -5.96 20.09
C GLY A 238 -27.63 -6.93 20.33
N ARG A 239 -27.79 -8.23 20.07
CA ARG A 239 -26.70 -9.23 20.16
C ARG A 239 -25.67 -9.05 19.02
N ARG A 240 -24.58 -9.83 19.02
CA ARG A 240 -23.50 -9.71 18.02
C ARG A 240 -24.00 -9.87 16.58
N MET A 241 -24.69 -10.96 16.26
CA MET A 241 -25.27 -11.17 14.92
C MET A 241 -26.21 -10.04 14.51
N ASP A 242 -27.15 -9.64 15.36
CA ASP A 242 -28.13 -8.58 15.07
C ASP A 242 -27.44 -7.25 14.71
N ARG A 243 -26.44 -6.83 15.49
CA ARG A 243 -25.65 -5.62 15.19
C ARG A 243 -24.88 -5.75 13.86
N VAL A 244 -24.26 -6.90 13.60
CA VAL A 244 -23.49 -7.12 12.37
C VAL A 244 -24.39 -7.20 11.13
N PHE A 245 -25.55 -7.85 11.20
CA PHE A 245 -26.48 -7.94 10.07
C PHE A 245 -27.25 -6.63 9.80
N ASN A 246 -27.54 -5.83 10.83
CA ASN A 246 -28.01 -4.45 10.62
C ASN A 246 -26.95 -3.63 9.86
N LEU A 247 -25.68 -3.64 10.29
CA LEU A 247 -24.60 -2.96 9.57
C LEU A 247 -24.38 -3.50 8.14
N ALA A 248 -24.55 -4.82 7.94
CA ALA A 248 -24.44 -5.43 6.61
C ALA A 248 -25.52 -4.90 5.66
N ARG A 249 -26.77 -4.79 6.12
CA ARG A 249 -27.87 -4.20 5.36
C ARG A 249 -27.62 -2.71 5.10
N ASP A 250 -27.33 -1.95 6.15
CA ASP A 250 -27.31 -0.47 6.10
C ASP A 250 -26.15 0.10 5.27
N TYR A 251 -25.04 -0.65 5.14
CA TYR A 251 -23.87 -0.28 4.34
C TYR A 251 -23.62 -1.22 3.15
N GLY A 252 -24.58 -2.10 2.83
CA GLY A 252 -24.48 -3.06 1.71
C GLY A 252 -23.26 -3.98 1.77
N ALA A 253 -22.80 -4.37 2.96
CA ALA A 253 -21.59 -5.18 3.17
C ALA A 253 -21.88 -6.70 3.17
N ALA A 254 -20.87 -7.50 2.81
CA ALA A 254 -20.88 -8.95 3.02
C ALA A 254 -20.43 -9.31 4.45
N VAL A 255 -20.70 -10.54 4.91
CA VAL A 255 -20.48 -10.95 6.31
C VAL A 255 -19.80 -12.31 6.39
N ILE A 256 -18.77 -12.41 7.24
CA ILE A 256 -18.23 -13.70 7.68
C ILE A 256 -19.14 -14.25 8.79
N CYS A 257 -19.70 -15.42 8.52
CA CYS A 257 -20.60 -16.18 9.41
C CYS A 257 -19.83 -17.34 10.03
N LEU A 258 -19.42 -17.23 11.30
CA LEU A 258 -18.75 -18.32 12.00
C LEU A 258 -19.78 -19.36 12.46
N LEU A 259 -19.50 -20.66 12.28
CA LEU A 259 -20.37 -21.73 12.76
C LEU A 259 -20.19 -21.97 14.27
N ILE A 260 -20.63 -20.98 15.06
CA ILE A 260 -20.67 -20.95 16.53
C ILE A 260 -22.09 -20.59 16.97
N ASP A 261 -22.64 -21.34 17.93
CA ASP A 261 -23.95 -21.08 18.53
C ASP A 261 -23.90 -21.11 20.07
N GLU A 262 -25.06 -21.14 20.71
CA GLU A 262 -25.21 -21.13 22.18
C GLU A 262 -24.58 -22.36 22.87
N ARG A 263 -24.20 -23.40 22.11
CA ARG A 263 -23.44 -24.58 22.58
C ARG A 263 -21.94 -24.46 22.36
N GLY A 264 -21.47 -23.39 21.72
CA GLY A 264 -20.08 -23.14 21.35
C GLY A 264 -19.79 -23.38 19.86
N GLN A 265 -18.53 -23.70 19.55
CA GLN A 265 -18.04 -23.86 18.18
C GLN A 265 -18.40 -25.25 17.63
N ALA A 266 -19.08 -25.31 16.48
CA ALA A 266 -19.56 -26.59 15.95
C ALA A 266 -18.41 -27.47 15.44
N ARG A 267 -18.41 -28.75 15.86
CA ARG A 267 -17.34 -29.72 15.54
C ARG A 267 -17.74 -30.76 14.50
N ASP A 268 -18.91 -31.37 14.63
CA ASP A 268 -19.49 -32.28 13.64
C ASP A 268 -20.23 -31.56 12.51
N VAL A 269 -20.37 -32.20 11.35
CA VAL A 269 -21.00 -31.59 10.18
C VAL A 269 -22.49 -31.27 10.36
N GLU A 270 -23.27 -32.06 11.10
CA GLU A 270 -24.70 -31.79 11.28
C GLU A 270 -24.92 -30.53 12.13
N TRP A 271 -24.15 -30.37 13.20
CA TRP A 271 -24.18 -29.16 14.01
C TRP A 271 -23.66 -27.94 13.23
N LYS A 272 -22.58 -28.08 12.45
CA LYS A 272 -22.11 -27.02 11.53
C LYS A 272 -23.25 -26.57 10.58
N MET A 273 -23.93 -27.52 9.91
CA MET A 273 -25.02 -27.21 8.99
C MET A 273 -26.27 -26.64 9.67
N GLN A 274 -26.60 -27.07 10.89
CA GLN A 274 -27.68 -26.46 11.69
C GLN A 274 -27.44 -24.95 11.92
N ILE A 275 -26.20 -24.55 12.23
CA ILE A 275 -25.85 -23.14 12.42
C ILE A 275 -25.87 -22.39 11.08
N ALA A 276 -25.34 -22.99 10.01
CA ALA A 276 -25.34 -22.39 8.68
C ALA A 276 -26.77 -22.07 8.20
N HIS A 277 -27.70 -23.01 8.37
CA HIS A 277 -29.12 -22.82 8.05
C HIS A 277 -29.81 -21.79 8.94
N ARG A 278 -29.53 -21.75 10.25
CA ARG A 278 -30.03 -20.69 11.16
C ARG A 278 -29.56 -19.31 10.68
N LEU A 279 -28.25 -19.12 10.51
CA LEU A 279 -27.67 -17.84 10.09
C LEU A 279 -28.17 -17.39 8.71
N HIS A 280 -28.23 -18.30 7.72
CA HIS A 280 -28.78 -18.02 6.40
C HIS A 280 -30.24 -17.55 6.47
N LYS A 281 -31.09 -18.29 7.19
CA LYS A 281 -32.50 -17.95 7.35
C LYS A 281 -32.69 -16.59 8.01
N ILE A 282 -31.94 -16.30 9.07
CA ILE A 282 -32.05 -15.02 9.79
C ILE A 282 -31.59 -13.86 8.88
N ALA A 283 -30.48 -14.01 8.16
CA ALA A 283 -29.96 -13.00 7.25
C ALA A 283 -30.96 -12.66 6.12
N THR A 284 -31.51 -13.69 5.47
CA THR A 284 -32.44 -13.51 4.34
C THR A 284 -33.82 -13.02 4.79
N GLU A 285 -34.43 -13.65 5.79
CA GLU A 285 -35.81 -13.33 6.21
C GLU A 285 -35.92 -12.07 7.10
N ARG A 286 -34.93 -11.78 7.94
CA ARG A 286 -35.01 -10.67 8.92
C ARG A 286 -34.30 -9.40 8.46
N TYR A 287 -33.25 -9.51 7.63
CA TYR A 287 -32.42 -8.36 7.22
C TYR A 287 -32.43 -8.08 5.71
N GLY A 288 -32.98 -8.98 4.89
CA GLY A 288 -33.04 -8.83 3.43
C GLY A 288 -31.70 -9.03 2.72
N LEU A 289 -30.72 -9.64 3.39
CA LEU A 289 -29.42 -9.98 2.78
C LEU A 289 -29.60 -11.13 1.79
N SER A 290 -28.78 -11.18 0.74
CA SER A 290 -28.75 -12.30 -0.20
C SER A 290 -27.86 -13.45 0.31
N ALA A 291 -28.07 -14.68 -0.16
CA ALA A 291 -27.21 -15.82 0.23
C ALA A 291 -25.72 -15.57 -0.11
N SER A 292 -25.47 -14.89 -1.22
CA SER A 292 -24.16 -14.40 -1.67
C SER A 292 -23.54 -13.31 -0.81
N ASP A 293 -24.27 -12.70 0.13
CA ASP A 293 -23.70 -11.76 1.10
C ASP A 293 -23.04 -12.51 2.27
N LEU A 294 -23.22 -13.84 2.36
CA LEU A 294 -22.76 -14.68 3.46
C LEU A 294 -21.54 -15.50 3.06
N ILE A 295 -20.51 -15.41 3.90
CA ILE A 295 -19.25 -16.15 3.78
C ILE A 295 -19.09 -17.01 5.03
N PHE A 296 -19.44 -18.29 4.96
CA PHE A 296 -19.39 -19.17 6.11
C PHE A 296 -17.95 -19.63 6.43
N ASP A 297 -17.50 -19.47 7.68
CA ASP A 297 -16.30 -20.16 8.16
C ASP A 297 -16.72 -21.44 8.90
N PRO A 298 -16.42 -22.64 8.35
CA PRO A 298 -16.84 -23.89 8.97
C PRO A 298 -16.05 -24.22 10.24
N LEU A 299 -14.98 -23.47 10.55
CA LEU A 299 -14.07 -23.65 11.69
C LEU A 299 -13.33 -25.00 11.72
N THR A 300 -12.01 -24.94 11.56
CA THR A 300 -11.12 -26.11 11.65
C THR A 300 -10.29 -26.07 12.94
N PHE A 301 -10.08 -27.25 13.51
CA PHE A 301 -9.39 -27.49 14.78
C PHE A 301 -8.05 -28.21 14.55
N PRO A 302 -7.14 -28.21 15.53
CA PRO A 302 -5.85 -28.90 15.41
C PRO A 302 -6.00 -30.42 15.29
N LEU A 303 -5.53 -31.00 14.17
CA LEU A 303 -5.43 -32.46 14.00
C LEU A 303 -4.12 -33.00 14.61
N THR A 304 -3.17 -32.10 14.90
CA THR A 304 -1.78 -32.43 15.24
C THR A 304 -1.47 -32.40 16.74
N THR A 305 -2.49 -32.26 17.59
CA THR A 305 -2.36 -32.30 19.07
C THR A 305 -2.34 -33.73 19.63
N GLY A 306 -2.70 -34.74 18.84
CA GLY A 306 -2.75 -36.15 19.26
C GLY A 306 -4.01 -36.55 20.04
N ASP A 307 -4.92 -35.61 20.28
CA ASP A 307 -6.24 -35.88 20.86
C ASP A 307 -6.99 -36.92 20.00
N ALA A 308 -7.80 -37.77 20.63
CA ALA A 308 -8.66 -38.71 19.94
C ALA A 308 -9.92 -38.03 19.40
N ASP A 309 -10.46 -37.05 20.14
CA ASP A 309 -11.73 -36.43 19.79
C ASP A 309 -11.58 -35.51 18.57
N LEU A 310 -10.45 -34.81 18.42
CA LEU A 310 -10.22 -33.79 17.38
C LEU A 310 -9.90 -34.34 15.98
N ARG A 311 -9.56 -35.62 15.83
CA ARG A 311 -9.00 -36.17 14.56
C ARG A 311 -9.95 -36.04 13.37
N ARG A 312 -11.25 -36.12 13.62
CA ARG A 312 -12.27 -36.02 12.58
C ARG A 312 -12.55 -34.59 12.11
N ASP A 313 -12.17 -33.57 12.86
CA ASP A 313 -12.62 -32.18 12.63
C ASP A 313 -12.18 -31.65 11.25
N GLY A 314 -11.11 -32.20 10.67
CA GLY A 314 -10.69 -31.94 9.29
C GLY A 314 -11.70 -32.47 8.26
N ILE A 315 -12.18 -33.70 8.45
CA ILE A 315 -13.23 -34.33 7.63
C ILE A 315 -14.53 -33.53 7.77
N GLU A 316 -14.97 -33.26 9.01
CA GLU A 316 -16.22 -32.53 9.27
C GLU A 316 -16.19 -31.10 8.68
N SER A 317 -15.01 -30.45 8.66
CA SER A 317 -14.82 -29.14 8.01
C SER A 317 -14.88 -29.22 6.48
N ILE A 318 -14.26 -30.25 5.88
CA ILE A 318 -14.28 -30.50 4.43
C ILE A 318 -15.69 -30.87 3.96
N GLU A 319 -16.43 -31.63 4.76
CA GLU A 319 -17.82 -32.00 4.48
C GLU A 319 -18.76 -30.79 4.58
N ALA A 320 -18.58 -29.95 5.61
CA ALA A 320 -19.35 -28.71 5.76
C ALA A 320 -19.16 -27.74 4.58
N ILE A 321 -17.95 -27.58 4.03
CA ILE A 321 -17.74 -26.78 2.80
C ILE A 321 -18.65 -27.29 1.68
N ARG A 322 -18.63 -28.61 1.42
CA ARG A 322 -19.38 -29.21 0.32
C ARG A 322 -20.89 -29.06 0.53
N ARG A 323 -21.38 -29.34 1.73
CA ARG A 323 -22.80 -29.23 2.08
C ARG A 323 -23.30 -27.79 2.08
N ILE A 324 -22.50 -26.80 2.48
CA ILE A 324 -22.86 -25.38 2.32
C ILE A 324 -23.05 -25.04 0.83
N LYS A 325 -22.19 -25.56 -0.06
CA LYS A 325 -22.29 -25.35 -1.51
C LYS A 325 -23.46 -26.07 -2.19
N GLU A 326 -23.92 -27.18 -1.63
CA GLU A 326 -25.06 -27.95 -2.14
C GLU A 326 -26.40 -27.50 -1.55
N GLU A 327 -26.45 -27.21 -0.24
CA GLU A 327 -27.67 -26.87 0.49
C GLU A 327 -27.97 -25.36 0.57
N ILE A 328 -26.97 -24.48 0.39
CA ILE A 328 -27.14 -23.01 0.43
C ILE A 328 -26.58 -22.37 -0.86
N PRO A 329 -27.25 -22.51 -2.02
CA PRO A 329 -26.73 -22.03 -3.30
C PRO A 329 -26.49 -20.51 -3.32
N GLY A 330 -25.28 -20.11 -3.72
CA GLY A 330 -24.83 -18.71 -3.81
C GLY A 330 -23.96 -18.26 -2.63
N ALA A 331 -24.06 -18.91 -1.47
CA ALA A 331 -23.20 -18.60 -0.34
C ALA A 331 -21.72 -18.97 -0.59
N LEU A 332 -20.80 -18.22 0.02
CA LEU A 332 -19.37 -18.52 -0.01
C LEU A 332 -18.91 -19.20 1.28
N THR A 333 -17.67 -19.70 1.21
CA THR A 333 -16.96 -20.36 2.31
C THR A 333 -15.54 -19.77 2.43
N VAL A 334 -15.12 -19.51 3.66
CA VAL A 334 -13.77 -19.08 4.03
C VAL A 334 -13.22 -20.04 5.09
N MET A 335 -11.91 -20.25 5.22
CA MET A 335 -11.40 -21.04 6.35
C MET A 335 -9.99 -20.64 6.83
N GLY A 336 -9.81 -20.56 8.15
CA GLY A 336 -8.52 -20.43 8.83
C GLY A 336 -7.68 -21.70 8.86
N LEU A 337 -7.13 -22.13 7.72
CA LEU A 337 -6.38 -23.40 7.59
C LEU A 337 -5.20 -23.56 8.56
N SER A 338 -4.64 -22.46 9.08
CA SER A 338 -3.47 -22.50 9.97
C SER A 338 -3.73 -23.22 11.31
N ASN A 339 -4.97 -23.43 11.73
CA ASN A 339 -5.30 -24.16 12.95
C ASN A 339 -5.03 -25.67 12.85
N VAL A 340 -5.20 -26.25 11.65
CA VAL A 340 -5.12 -27.72 11.42
C VAL A 340 -3.78 -28.33 11.86
N SER A 341 -2.73 -27.50 11.85
CA SER A 341 -1.32 -27.81 12.03
C SER A 341 -0.72 -27.19 13.30
N PHE A 342 -1.56 -26.87 14.29
CA PHE A 342 -1.09 -26.34 15.57
C PHE A 342 -0.40 -27.43 16.41
N GLY A 343 0.79 -27.14 16.93
CA GLY A 343 1.60 -28.05 17.75
C GLY A 343 2.75 -28.77 17.02
N ILE A 344 2.91 -28.60 15.69
CA ILE A 344 4.00 -29.21 14.91
C ILE A 344 5.03 -28.19 14.39
N ASN A 345 6.20 -28.69 14.00
CA ASN A 345 7.32 -27.85 13.54
C ASN A 345 7.00 -27.10 12.22
N PRO A 346 7.70 -25.99 11.91
CA PRO A 346 7.36 -25.14 10.76
C PRO A 346 7.39 -25.85 9.39
N ALA A 347 8.28 -26.83 9.18
CA ALA A 347 8.41 -27.53 7.91
C ALA A 347 7.26 -28.53 7.68
N ALA A 348 6.91 -29.33 8.69
CA ALA A 348 5.74 -30.19 8.67
C ALA A 348 4.43 -29.35 8.53
N ARG A 349 4.39 -28.17 9.15
CA ARG A 349 3.27 -27.22 9.09
C ARG A 349 3.03 -26.64 7.70
N GLN A 350 4.10 -26.29 6.96
CA GLN A 350 3.99 -25.89 5.55
C GLN A 350 3.35 -27.00 4.70
N VAL A 351 3.82 -28.23 4.84
CA VAL A 351 3.35 -29.37 4.06
C VAL A 351 1.89 -29.71 4.39
N LEU A 352 1.52 -29.85 5.67
CA LEU A 352 0.15 -30.19 6.08
C LEU A 352 -0.86 -29.11 5.65
N ASN A 353 -0.53 -27.82 5.81
CA ASN A 353 -1.40 -26.73 5.36
C ASN A 353 -1.61 -26.75 3.83
N SER A 354 -0.58 -27.11 3.06
CA SER A 354 -0.64 -27.16 1.59
C SER A 354 -1.53 -28.30 1.10
N VAL A 355 -1.44 -29.47 1.73
CA VAL A 355 -2.30 -30.64 1.42
C VAL A 355 -3.74 -30.40 1.87
N PHE A 356 -3.96 -29.78 3.04
CA PHE A 356 -5.30 -29.47 3.53
C PHE A 356 -6.01 -28.41 2.66
N LEU A 357 -5.28 -27.41 2.15
CA LEU A 357 -5.80 -26.45 1.18
C LEU A 357 -6.31 -27.12 -0.09
N ASP A 358 -5.54 -28.05 -0.67
CA ASP A 358 -5.94 -28.81 -1.88
C ASP A 358 -7.25 -29.59 -1.68
N GLU A 359 -7.42 -30.29 -0.56
CA GLU A 359 -8.68 -31.00 -0.27
C GLU A 359 -9.86 -30.05 -0.02
N CYS A 360 -9.64 -28.91 0.63
CA CYS A 360 -10.67 -27.88 0.79
C CYS A 360 -11.09 -27.23 -0.54
N VAL A 361 -10.12 -26.93 -1.42
CA VAL A 361 -10.37 -26.39 -2.78
C VAL A 361 -11.22 -27.35 -3.60
N LYS A 362 -10.93 -28.66 -3.56
CA LYS A 362 -11.74 -29.69 -4.23
C LYS A 362 -13.17 -29.76 -3.70
N ALA A 363 -13.35 -29.63 -2.38
CA ALA A 363 -14.66 -29.62 -1.73
C ALA A 363 -15.49 -28.36 -2.05
N GLY A 364 -14.83 -27.26 -2.46
CA GLY A 364 -15.49 -26.03 -2.94
C GLY A 364 -15.15 -24.76 -2.17
N LEU A 365 -14.03 -24.73 -1.43
CA LEU A 365 -13.60 -23.55 -0.68
C LEU A 365 -13.28 -22.37 -1.61
N ASP A 366 -13.88 -21.20 -1.35
CA ASP A 366 -13.69 -19.99 -2.17
C ASP A 366 -12.56 -19.09 -1.65
N ALA A 367 -12.34 -19.09 -0.33
CA ALA A 367 -11.33 -18.27 0.33
C ALA A 367 -10.58 -19.01 1.45
N ALA A 368 -9.28 -18.76 1.60
CA ALA A 368 -8.46 -19.34 2.66
C ALA A 368 -7.67 -18.28 3.43
N ILE A 369 -7.65 -18.35 4.77
CA ILE A 369 -6.82 -17.47 5.61
C ILE A 369 -5.48 -18.15 5.87
N VAL A 370 -4.49 -17.81 5.06
CA VAL A 370 -3.17 -18.48 4.99
C VAL A 370 -2.00 -17.49 4.90
N HIS A 371 -0.79 -18.02 5.06
CA HIS A 371 0.45 -17.37 4.69
C HIS A 371 0.85 -17.91 3.30
N ALA A 372 0.63 -17.16 2.23
CA ALA A 372 0.69 -17.68 0.86
C ALA A 372 2.08 -18.24 0.48
N SER A 373 3.15 -17.59 0.93
CA SER A 373 4.56 -18.04 0.80
C SER A 373 4.86 -19.37 1.51
N LYS A 374 4.01 -19.81 2.44
CA LYS A 374 4.13 -21.10 3.15
C LYS A 374 3.33 -22.22 2.49
N ILE A 375 2.62 -21.94 1.40
CA ILE A 375 1.91 -22.94 0.60
C ILE A 375 2.86 -23.46 -0.49
N LEU A 376 3.14 -24.76 -0.44
CA LEU A 376 3.98 -25.45 -1.39
C LEU A 376 3.11 -26.06 -2.50
N PRO A 377 3.44 -25.85 -3.80
CA PRO A 377 2.81 -26.61 -4.88
C PRO A 377 2.99 -28.11 -4.64
N LEU A 378 1.92 -28.91 -4.74
CA LEU A 378 1.98 -30.35 -4.39
C LEU A 378 3.07 -31.12 -5.14
N ALA A 379 3.39 -30.73 -6.39
CA ALA A 379 4.46 -31.33 -7.18
C ALA A 379 5.89 -31.08 -6.62
N ARG A 380 6.07 -30.10 -5.71
CA ARG A 380 7.31 -29.86 -4.96
C ARG A 380 7.35 -30.59 -3.60
N ILE A 381 6.26 -31.26 -3.21
CA ILE A 381 6.19 -32.07 -1.98
C ILE A 381 6.46 -33.54 -2.33
N LYS A 382 7.25 -34.24 -1.51
CA LYS A 382 7.46 -35.69 -1.68
C LYS A 382 6.11 -36.45 -1.66
N PRO A 383 5.82 -37.36 -2.62
CA PRO A 383 4.53 -38.07 -2.68
C PRO A 383 4.15 -38.83 -1.40
N GLU A 384 5.16 -39.36 -0.70
CA GLU A 384 5.04 -40.00 0.63
C GLU A 384 4.45 -39.02 1.66
N HIS A 385 4.97 -37.79 1.72
CA HIS A 385 4.51 -36.77 2.67
C HIS A 385 3.09 -36.27 2.33
N VAL A 386 2.73 -36.21 1.03
CA VAL A 386 1.37 -35.86 0.59
C VAL A 386 0.36 -36.93 1.02
N THR A 387 0.71 -38.21 0.84
CA THR A 387 -0.10 -39.35 1.30
C THR A 387 -0.27 -39.33 2.82
N LEU A 388 0.84 -39.15 3.55
CA LEU A 388 0.86 -39.10 5.00
C LEU A 388 0.00 -37.96 5.57
N CYS A 389 0.02 -36.77 4.96
CA CYS A 389 -0.87 -35.68 5.38
C CYS A 389 -2.34 -35.96 5.07
N ARG A 390 -2.66 -36.64 3.96
CA ARG A 390 -4.03 -37.12 3.67
C ARG A 390 -4.50 -38.13 4.70
N ASP A 391 -3.63 -39.02 5.19
CA ASP A 391 -3.97 -40.01 6.21
C ASP A 391 -4.27 -39.37 7.58
N ILE A 392 -3.69 -38.21 7.88
CA ILE A 392 -4.07 -37.38 9.04
C ILE A 392 -5.42 -36.68 8.79
N ILE A 393 -5.57 -36.02 7.63
CA ILE A 393 -6.77 -35.23 7.29
C ILE A 393 -8.04 -36.09 7.25
N PHE A 394 -7.92 -37.36 6.84
CA PHE A 394 -9.02 -38.32 6.73
C PHE A 394 -9.00 -39.42 7.82
N ASP A 395 -8.35 -39.17 8.95
CA ASP A 395 -8.20 -40.06 10.13
C ASP A 395 -8.11 -41.56 9.80
N LYS A 396 -7.07 -41.94 9.03
CA LYS A 396 -6.77 -43.35 8.75
C LYS A 396 -5.93 -44.00 9.85
N THR A 397 -6.11 -43.57 11.09
CA THR A 397 -5.41 -44.15 12.25
C THR A 397 -5.90 -45.58 12.49
N THR A 398 -4.98 -46.53 12.67
CA THR A 398 -5.28 -47.91 13.09
C THR A 398 -4.41 -48.29 14.29
N ASP A 399 -4.69 -49.43 14.93
CA ASP A 399 -3.92 -49.91 16.08
C ASP A 399 -2.42 -50.08 15.78
N ASP A 400 -2.06 -50.38 14.52
CA ASP A 400 -0.68 -50.55 14.04
C ASP A 400 -0.10 -49.31 13.31
N TYR A 401 -0.91 -48.27 13.01
CA TYR A 401 -0.50 -47.12 12.20
C TYR A 401 -1.04 -45.79 12.73
N ASN A 402 -0.13 -44.94 13.22
CA ASN A 402 -0.42 -43.56 13.62
C ASN A 402 0.27 -42.57 12.66
N PRO A 403 -0.45 -41.95 11.71
CA PRO A 403 0.15 -41.09 10.69
C PRO A 403 0.74 -39.79 11.28
N LEU A 404 0.24 -39.30 12.43
CA LEU A 404 0.81 -38.14 13.12
C LEU A 404 2.19 -38.44 13.71
N GLN A 405 2.38 -39.62 14.33
CA GLN A 405 3.69 -40.04 14.83
C GLN A 405 4.71 -40.26 13.70
N VAL A 406 4.27 -40.82 12.57
CA VAL A 406 5.12 -40.97 11.38
C VAL A 406 5.49 -39.60 10.79
N LEU A 407 4.56 -38.62 10.75
CA LEU A 407 4.87 -37.26 10.31
C LEU A 407 5.84 -36.54 11.24
N LEU A 408 5.66 -36.66 12.56
CA LEU A 408 6.58 -36.10 13.55
C LEU A 408 8.00 -36.66 13.38
N THR A 409 8.12 -37.97 13.18
CA THR A 409 9.41 -38.65 12.95
C THR A 409 10.05 -38.20 11.62
N ALA A 410 9.27 -38.10 10.54
CA ALA A 410 9.74 -37.72 9.21
C ALA A 410 10.27 -36.26 9.12
N PHE A 411 9.94 -35.42 10.10
CA PHE A 411 10.42 -34.03 10.19
C PHE A 411 11.18 -33.76 11.50
N GLU A 412 11.62 -34.80 12.23
CA GLU A 412 12.42 -34.63 13.44
C GLU A 412 13.79 -34.00 13.11
N GLY A 413 14.23 -33.04 13.92
CA GLY A 413 15.47 -32.28 13.69
C GLY A 413 15.41 -31.24 12.56
N VAL A 414 14.38 -31.24 11.71
CA VAL A 414 14.23 -30.30 10.58
C VAL A 414 13.83 -28.91 11.08
N LYS A 415 14.81 -28.13 11.53
CA LYS A 415 14.66 -26.68 11.70
C LYS A 415 14.56 -25.99 10.33
N SER A 416 13.96 -24.80 10.31
CA SER A 416 13.70 -24.00 9.10
C SER A 416 14.87 -24.04 8.11
N THR A 417 14.57 -24.46 6.88
CA THR A 417 15.54 -24.58 5.79
C THR A 417 16.14 -23.23 5.46
N LYS A 418 17.31 -22.94 6.04
CA LYS A 418 18.26 -22.04 5.39
C LYS A 418 18.51 -22.58 3.99
N GLN A 419 18.49 -21.69 3.01
CA GLN A 419 19.12 -21.98 1.72
C GLN A 419 20.63 -22.03 1.96
N GLU A 420 21.16 -23.22 2.16
CA GLU A 420 22.59 -23.45 1.92
C GLU A 420 22.82 -23.15 0.43
N LYS A 421 23.78 -22.26 0.10
CA LYS A 421 24.24 -22.14 -1.29
C LYS A 421 24.72 -23.54 -1.68
N PRO A 422 24.13 -24.20 -2.71
CA PRO A 422 24.51 -25.56 -3.05
C PRO A 422 25.98 -25.58 -3.48
N ASP A 423 26.69 -26.66 -3.15
CA ASP A 423 28.04 -26.88 -3.68
C ASP A 423 27.95 -27.07 -5.20
N ARG A 424 28.49 -26.08 -5.93
CA ARG A 424 28.48 -25.98 -7.39
C ARG A 424 29.73 -26.58 -8.03
N SER A 425 30.71 -27.03 -7.24
CA SER A 425 32.00 -27.53 -7.76
C SER A 425 31.87 -28.73 -8.71
N GLY A 426 30.81 -29.54 -8.55
CA GLY A 426 30.47 -30.66 -9.44
C GLY A 426 29.43 -30.33 -10.53
N TRP A 427 28.99 -29.08 -10.68
CA TRP A 427 27.93 -28.71 -11.64
C TRP A 427 28.51 -28.43 -13.04
N PRO A 428 27.80 -28.79 -14.13
CA PRO A 428 28.15 -28.37 -15.48
C PRO A 428 28.27 -26.84 -15.60
N VAL A 429 29.17 -26.36 -16.45
CA VAL A 429 29.44 -24.92 -16.60
C VAL A 429 28.19 -24.12 -17.00
N ARG A 430 27.28 -24.70 -17.81
CA ARG A 430 25.97 -24.10 -18.13
C ARG A 430 25.14 -23.85 -16.87
N ASP A 431 25.00 -24.86 -16.02
CA ASP A 431 24.16 -24.76 -14.81
C ASP A 431 24.77 -23.81 -13.77
N ARG A 432 26.11 -23.77 -13.66
CA ARG A 432 26.81 -22.76 -12.84
C ARG A 432 26.54 -21.34 -13.33
N LEU A 433 26.74 -21.07 -14.62
CA LEU A 433 26.49 -19.75 -15.22
C LEU A 433 25.03 -19.33 -15.06
N ARG A 434 24.07 -20.22 -15.35
CA ARG A 434 22.63 -19.98 -15.15
C ARG A 434 22.31 -19.62 -13.70
N GLN A 435 22.86 -20.38 -12.75
CA GLN A 435 22.65 -20.11 -11.31
C GLN A 435 23.34 -18.82 -10.84
N ARG A 436 24.49 -18.42 -11.41
CA ARG A 436 25.12 -17.13 -11.10
C ARG A 436 24.27 -15.94 -11.53
N ILE A 437 23.57 -16.03 -12.66
CA ILE A 437 22.59 -15.02 -13.05
C ILE A 437 21.46 -14.95 -12.02
N ILE A 438 20.91 -16.08 -11.58
CA ILE A 438 19.84 -16.16 -10.57
C ILE A 438 20.28 -15.61 -9.20
N ASP A 439 21.52 -15.87 -8.80
CA ASP A 439 22.12 -15.39 -7.53
C ASP A 439 22.59 -13.92 -7.59
N GLY A 440 22.75 -13.33 -8.79
CA GLY A 440 23.49 -12.07 -8.99
C GLY A 440 24.98 -12.16 -8.63
N ASP A 441 25.61 -13.32 -8.84
CA ASP A 441 26.95 -13.64 -8.33
C ASP A 441 28.06 -13.43 -9.39
N ARG A 442 28.69 -12.25 -9.32
CA ARG A 442 29.81 -11.85 -10.18
C ARG A 442 31.16 -12.52 -9.84
N GLU A 443 31.33 -13.15 -8.67
CA GLU A 443 32.66 -13.55 -8.20
C GLU A 443 33.16 -14.85 -8.87
N GLY A 444 34.04 -14.70 -9.86
CA GLY A 444 34.52 -15.80 -10.71
C GLY A 444 33.70 -16.02 -11.99
N LEU A 445 32.68 -15.18 -12.25
CA LEU A 445 31.82 -15.26 -13.43
C LEU A 445 32.61 -15.32 -14.75
N THR A 446 33.62 -14.45 -14.92
CA THR A 446 34.42 -14.39 -16.15
C THR A 446 35.23 -15.67 -16.41
N ALA A 447 35.78 -16.28 -15.36
CA ALA A 447 36.51 -17.54 -15.47
C ALA A 447 35.61 -18.71 -15.91
N GLU A 448 34.33 -18.71 -15.52
CA GLU A 448 33.37 -19.73 -15.95
C GLU A 448 32.84 -19.46 -17.38
N LEU A 449 32.82 -18.20 -17.82
CA LEU A 449 32.58 -17.85 -19.23
C LEU A 449 33.75 -18.27 -20.13
N ASP A 450 34.98 -18.07 -19.68
CA ASP A 450 36.19 -18.57 -20.36
C ASP A 450 36.22 -20.11 -20.40
N GLU A 451 35.80 -20.78 -19.33
CA GLU A 451 35.61 -22.23 -19.28
C GLU A 451 34.55 -22.69 -20.31
N ALA A 452 33.39 -22.03 -20.36
CA ALA A 452 32.32 -22.34 -21.30
C ALA A 452 32.75 -22.18 -22.76
N LEU A 453 33.41 -21.06 -23.11
CA LEU A 453 34.03 -20.88 -24.43
C LEU A 453 35.08 -21.97 -24.71
N GLY A 454 35.88 -22.33 -23.72
CA GLY A 454 36.87 -23.42 -23.79
C GLY A 454 36.27 -24.81 -24.05
N THR A 455 35.02 -25.07 -23.64
CA THR A 455 34.30 -26.30 -24.00
C THR A 455 33.77 -26.33 -25.44
N GLY A 456 33.94 -25.25 -26.21
CA GLY A 456 33.50 -25.15 -27.61
C GLY A 456 32.09 -24.56 -27.79
N LEU A 457 31.46 -24.06 -26.72
CA LEU A 457 30.21 -23.30 -26.81
C LEU A 457 30.45 -21.96 -27.49
N LYS A 458 29.52 -21.52 -28.34
CA LYS A 458 29.62 -20.19 -28.96
C LYS A 458 29.19 -19.09 -27.99
N ALA A 459 29.81 -17.91 -28.06
CA ALA A 459 29.43 -16.76 -27.23
C ALA A 459 27.92 -16.42 -27.31
N LEU A 460 27.33 -16.46 -28.50
CA LEU A 460 25.89 -16.27 -28.72
C LEU A 460 25.02 -17.38 -28.13
N GLU A 461 25.51 -18.62 -28.10
CA GLU A 461 24.82 -19.78 -27.52
C GLU A 461 24.81 -19.69 -25.98
N ILE A 462 25.90 -19.21 -25.37
CA ILE A 462 25.97 -18.94 -23.93
C ILE A 462 24.96 -17.84 -23.55
N VAL A 463 24.90 -16.74 -24.29
CA VAL A 463 23.90 -15.67 -24.03
C VAL A 463 22.48 -16.20 -24.15
N ASN A 464 22.14 -16.83 -25.27
CA ASN A 464 20.76 -17.19 -25.59
C ASN A 464 20.22 -18.38 -24.79
N ASP A 465 21.03 -19.44 -24.63
CA ASP A 465 20.55 -20.73 -24.12
C ASP A 465 20.94 -20.98 -22.65
N VAL A 466 21.66 -20.05 -22.02
CA VAL A 466 22.13 -20.19 -20.62
C VAL A 466 21.84 -18.93 -19.81
N LEU A 467 22.30 -17.76 -20.26
CA LEU A 467 22.21 -16.54 -19.46
C LEU A 467 20.80 -15.93 -19.50
N LEU A 468 20.16 -15.85 -20.68
CA LEU A 468 18.75 -15.44 -20.79
C LEU A 468 17.80 -16.39 -20.06
N ASP A 469 18.09 -17.70 -20.04
CA ASP A 469 17.25 -18.69 -19.35
C ASP A 469 17.45 -18.70 -17.82
N GLY A 470 18.51 -18.04 -17.34
CA GLY A 470 18.66 -17.60 -15.94
C GLY A 470 17.87 -16.32 -15.65
N MET A 471 17.94 -15.32 -16.53
CA MET A 471 17.14 -14.08 -16.40
C MET A 471 15.63 -14.33 -16.45
N ARG A 472 15.18 -15.34 -17.19
CA ARG A 472 13.77 -15.77 -17.19
C ARG A 472 13.33 -16.30 -15.82
N GLU A 473 14.15 -17.13 -15.16
CA GLU A 473 13.84 -17.62 -13.81
C GLU A 473 13.88 -16.49 -12.76
N VAL A 474 14.79 -15.51 -12.91
CA VAL A 474 14.78 -14.26 -12.13
C VAL A 474 13.45 -13.51 -12.27
N GLY A 475 12.91 -13.44 -13.50
CA GLY A 475 11.60 -12.83 -13.76
C GLY A 475 10.43 -13.61 -13.15
N GLU A 476 10.43 -14.94 -13.26
CA GLU A 476 9.42 -15.82 -12.64
C GLU A 476 9.46 -15.73 -11.10
N LEU A 477 10.65 -15.66 -10.50
CA LEU A 477 10.83 -15.49 -9.06
C LEU A 477 10.41 -14.09 -8.57
N PHE A 478 10.66 -13.03 -9.33
CA PHE A 478 10.16 -11.69 -8.98
C PHE A 478 8.65 -11.57 -9.14
N GLY A 479 8.10 -12.02 -10.28
CA GLY A 479 6.65 -11.97 -10.55
C GLY A 479 5.81 -12.78 -9.56
N SER A 480 6.39 -13.84 -8.98
CA SER A 480 5.78 -14.61 -7.88
C SER A 480 6.07 -14.05 -6.47
N GLY A 481 6.79 -12.93 -6.35
CA GLY A 481 7.14 -12.28 -5.09
C GLY A 481 8.22 -13.00 -4.26
N GLN A 482 8.89 -14.01 -4.82
CA GLN A 482 9.94 -14.79 -4.17
C GLN A 482 11.31 -14.10 -4.23
N MET A 483 11.52 -13.20 -5.20
CA MET A 483 12.70 -12.35 -5.33
C MET A 483 12.31 -10.86 -5.25
N GLN A 484 13.12 -10.04 -4.57
CA GLN A 484 12.91 -8.59 -4.45
C GLN A 484 13.68 -7.81 -5.53
N LEU A 485 13.25 -6.59 -5.86
CA LEU A 485 13.83 -5.80 -6.94
C LEU A 485 15.36 -5.60 -6.85
N PRO A 486 15.96 -5.33 -5.68
CA PRO A 486 17.42 -5.21 -5.57
C PRO A 486 18.19 -6.43 -6.09
N PHE A 487 17.65 -7.65 -5.91
CA PHE A 487 18.28 -8.88 -6.42
C PHE A 487 18.08 -9.06 -7.93
N VAL A 488 16.96 -8.61 -8.49
CA VAL A 488 16.75 -8.55 -9.95
C VAL A 488 17.74 -7.57 -10.60
N LEU A 489 18.01 -6.43 -9.95
CA LEU A 489 19.04 -5.48 -10.41
C LEU A 489 20.47 -6.04 -10.25
N GLN A 490 20.74 -6.81 -9.19
CA GLN A 490 22.01 -7.52 -9.04
C GLN A 490 22.20 -8.61 -10.12
N SER A 491 21.13 -9.31 -10.49
CA SER A 491 21.09 -10.26 -11.61
C SER A 491 21.34 -9.54 -12.94
N ALA A 492 20.75 -8.36 -13.14
CA ALA A 492 20.96 -7.48 -14.30
C ALA A 492 22.43 -7.06 -14.47
N GLU A 493 23.05 -6.57 -13.40
CA GLU A 493 24.46 -6.19 -13.40
C GLU A 493 25.37 -7.39 -13.72
N THR A 494 25.01 -8.58 -13.24
CA THR A 494 25.72 -9.84 -13.50
C THR A 494 25.55 -10.30 -14.96
N MET A 495 24.33 -10.22 -15.49
CA MET A 495 23.99 -10.47 -16.90
C MET A 495 24.77 -9.55 -17.84
N LYS A 496 24.78 -8.23 -17.58
CA LYS A 496 25.56 -7.29 -18.38
C LYS A 496 27.06 -7.58 -18.29
N THR A 497 27.58 -7.91 -17.10
CA THR A 497 29.00 -8.27 -16.93
C THR A 497 29.36 -9.47 -17.80
N ALA A 498 28.49 -10.49 -17.86
CA ALA A 498 28.69 -11.65 -18.72
C ALA A 498 28.62 -11.31 -20.22
N VAL A 499 27.61 -10.56 -20.67
CA VAL A 499 27.48 -10.15 -22.08
C VAL A 499 28.67 -9.30 -22.53
N SER A 500 29.15 -8.37 -21.69
CA SER A 500 30.30 -7.52 -21.97
C SER A 500 31.62 -8.30 -22.10
N HIS A 501 31.74 -9.43 -21.37
CA HIS A 501 32.89 -10.34 -21.49
C HIS A 501 32.78 -11.25 -22.73
N LEU A 502 31.56 -11.61 -23.15
CA LEU A 502 31.31 -12.43 -24.34
C LEU A 502 31.32 -11.66 -25.66
N GLU A 503 31.02 -10.36 -25.67
CA GLU A 503 30.94 -9.51 -26.88
C GLU A 503 32.19 -9.61 -27.80
N PRO A 504 33.45 -9.58 -27.29
CA PRO A 504 34.64 -9.74 -28.12
C PRO A 504 34.76 -11.11 -28.80
N HIS A 505 34.00 -12.11 -28.34
CA HIS A 505 33.98 -13.49 -28.81
C HIS A 505 32.77 -13.80 -29.71
N MET A 506 31.94 -12.81 -30.03
CA MET A 506 30.81 -12.98 -30.96
C MET A 506 31.24 -12.74 -32.41
N ASP A 507 30.90 -13.68 -33.30
CA ASP A 507 31.00 -13.48 -34.75
C ASP A 507 30.15 -12.26 -35.16
N LYS A 508 30.73 -11.30 -35.88
CA LYS A 508 30.02 -10.09 -36.35
C LYS A 508 29.07 -10.39 -37.51
N VAL A 509 27.95 -11.04 -37.20
CA VAL A 509 26.82 -11.23 -38.11
C VAL A 509 26.05 -9.91 -38.24
N ALA A 510 25.83 -9.46 -39.48
CA ALA A 510 25.06 -8.24 -39.75
C ALA A 510 23.55 -8.52 -39.70
N GLY A 511 22.99 -8.51 -38.49
CA GLY A 511 21.57 -8.67 -38.19
C GLY A 511 21.36 -8.72 -36.68
N SER A 512 20.34 -8.03 -36.14
CA SER A 512 20.25 -7.81 -34.68
C SER A 512 20.15 -9.12 -33.89
N THR A 513 20.87 -9.17 -32.77
CA THR A 513 20.81 -10.23 -31.76
C THR A 513 19.65 -10.04 -30.77
N SER A 514 18.91 -8.93 -30.85
CA SER A 514 17.77 -8.65 -29.96
C SER A 514 16.55 -9.51 -30.29
N LYS A 515 15.80 -9.94 -29.27
CA LYS A 515 14.45 -10.52 -29.41
C LYS A 515 13.48 -9.62 -30.17
N GLY A 516 13.62 -8.31 -29.99
CA GLY A 516 12.85 -7.24 -30.62
C GLY A 516 13.31 -5.86 -30.13
N LYS A 517 12.79 -4.80 -30.75
CA LYS A 517 13.12 -3.39 -30.48
C LYS A 517 11.98 -2.63 -29.80
N LEU A 518 12.27 -1.91 -28.72
CA LEU A 518 11.30 -1.07 -28.00
C LEU A 518 11.79 0.38 -27.97
N VAL A 519 11.01 1.34 -28.48
CA VAL A 519 11.22 2.76 -28.11
C VAL A 519 10.43 3.03 -26.83
N LEU A 520 11.04 3.71 -25.87
CA LEU A 520 10.45 3.92 -24.55
C LEU A 520 10.62 5.37 -24.10
N ALA A 521 9.52 6.03 -23.70
CA ALA A 521 9.52 7.45 -23.36
C ALA A 521 8.55 7.78 -22.22
N THR A 522 8.88 8.77 -21.39
CA THR A 522 7.90 9.44 -20.52
C THR A 522 7.33 10.63 -21.29
N VAL A 523 6.00 10.76 -21.32
CA VAL A 523 5.27 11.67 -22.24
C VAL A 523 5.52 13.16 -22.00
N LYS A 524 5.22 14.01 -22.99
CA LYS A 524 5.23 15.49 -22.85
C LYS A 524 4.49 15.92 -21.58
N GLY A 525 5.12 16.78 -20.80
CA GLY A 525 4.55 17.29 -19.55
C GLY A 525 4.82 16.43 -18.33
N ASP A 526 5.48 15.27 -18.46
CA ASP A 526 5.79 14.38 -17.34
C ASP A 526 7.31 14.11 -17.20
N VAL A 527 7.79 14.01 -15.96
CA VAL A 527 9.20 13.73 -15.58
C VAL A 527 9.42 12.35 -15.02
N HIS A 528 8.36 11.71 -14.53
CA HIS A 528 8.51 10.55 -13.67
C HIS A 528 8.97 9.34 -14.48
N ASP A 529 10.14 8.83 -14.15
CA ASP A 529 10.82 7.81 -14.95
C ASP A 529 11.34 6.60 -14.16
N ILE A 530 11.16 6.55 -12.83
CA ILE A 530 11.50 5.37 -12.01
C ILE A 530 10.87 4.09 -12.61
N GLY A 531 9.57 4.14 -12.93
CA GLY A 531 8.86 3.03 -13.57
C GLY A 531 9.32 2.76 -15.00
N LYS A 532 9.59 3.80 -15.79
CA LYS A 532 10.12 3.70 -17.15
C LYS A 532 11.50 3.02 -17.19
N ASN A 533 12.43 3.50 -16.37
CA ASN A 533 13.79 3.00 -16.30
C ASN A 533 13.82 1.58 -15.73
N LEU A 534 12.86 1.21 -14.88
CA LEU A 534 12.64 -0.18 -14.48
C LEU A 534 12.15 -1.06 -15.64
N VAL A 535 11.22 -0.59 -16.48
CA VAL A 535 10.79 -1.30 -17.72
C VAL A 535 11.98 -1.48 -18.68
N ASP A 536 12.76 -0.43 -18.90
CA ASP A 536 13.98 -0.44 -19.72
C ASP A 536 14.95 -1.54 -19.25
N ILE A 537 15.37 -1.47 -17.98
CA ILE A 537 16.29 -2.46 -17.37
C ILE A 537 15.74 -3.88 -17.59
N ILE A 538 14.48 -4.14 -17.25
CA ILE A 538 13.89 -5.48 -17.34
C ILE A 538 13.79 -5.98 -18.78
N CYS A 539 13.39 -5.15 -19.74
CA CYS A 539 13.32 -5.54 -21.15
C CYS A 539 14.72 -5.77 -21.73
N THR A 540 15.67 -4.86 -21.46
CA THR A 540 17.07 -4.96 -21.89
C THR A 540 17.72 -6.25 -21.36
N ASN A 541 17.55 -6.59 -20.07
CA ASN A 541 18.07 -7.84 -19.49
C ASN A 541 17.46 -9.10 -20.10
N ASN A 542 16.23 -9.02 -20.59
CA ASN A 542 15.53 -10.14 -21.25
C ASN A 542 15.84 -10.24 -22.75
N GLY A 543 16.78 -9.45 -23.26
CA GLY A 543 17.28 -9.53 -24.64
C GLY A 543 16.57 -8.62 -25.65
N TYR A 544 15.83 -7.60 -25.19
CA TYR A 544 15.28 -6.56 -26.06
C TYR A 544 16.27 -5.42 -26.27
N GLU A 545 16.22 -4.79 -27.44
CA GLU A 545 16.95 -3.55 -27.73
C GLU A 545 16.06 -2.36 -27.35
N VAL A 546 16.29 -1.76 -26.19
CA VAL A 546 15.48 -0.63 -25.69
C VAL A 546 16.14 0.70 -26.04
N HIS A 547 15.40 1.54 -26.75
CA HIS A 547 15.74 2.93 -27.03
C HIS A 547 14.93 3.83 -26.08
N ASN A 548 15.41 3.94 -24.83
CA ASN A 548 14.89 4.86 -23.82
C ASN A 548 15.29 6.29 -24.19
N ILE A 549 14.35 7.07 -24.71
CA ILE A 549 14.58 8.45 -25.17
C ILE A 549 14.30 9.51 -24.10
N GLY A 550 14.11 9.11 -22.85
CA GLY A 550 14.03 10.04 -21.71
C GLY A 550 12.62 10.52 -21.39
N ILE A 551 12.50 11.80 -20.99
CA ILE A 551 11.34 12.39 -20.31
C ILE A 551 10.85 13.66 -21.01
N LYS A 552 9.58 14.06 -20.75
CA LYS A 552 8.89 15.19 -21.41
C LYS A 552 8.78 15.06 -22.95
N ILE A 553 8.91 13.85 -23.50
CA ILE A 553 9.11 13.64 -24.94
C ILE A 553 7.79 13.85 -25.72
N PRO A 554 7.78 14.67 -26.80
CA PRO A 554 6.62 14.83 -27.67
C PRO A 554 6.47 13.64 -28.64
N ILE A 555 5.23 13.34 -29.03
CA ILE A 555 4.91 12.21 -29.93
C ILE A 555 5.65 12.28 -31.28
N SER A 556 5.92 13.48 -31.81
CA SER A 556 6.73 13.67 -33.02
C SER A 556 8.15 13.12 -32.91
N GLU A 557 8.76 13.20 -31.72
CA GLU A 557 10.10 12.67 -31.46
C GLU A 557 10.06 11.16 -31.22
N MET A 558 9.01 10.65 -30.54
CA MET A 558 8.77 9.21 -30.41
C MET A 558 8.59 8.54 -31.78
N ILE A 559 7.75 9.12 -32.65
CA ILE A 559 7.52 8.67 -34.02
C ILE A 559 8.82 8.67 -34.82
N ALA A 560 9.58 9.78 -34.77
CA ALA A 560 10.87 9.87 -35.45
C ALA A 560 11.82 8.77 -34.99
N LYS A 561 11.91 8.50 -33.68
CA LYS A 561 12.76 7.43 -33.15
C LYS A 561 12.30 6.03 -33.56
N VAL A 562 10.99 5.74 -33.50
CA VAL A 562 10.42 4.45 -33.92
C VAL A 562 10.73 4.16 -35.39
N GLN A 563 10.61 5.18 -36.25
CA GLN A 563 10.94 5.08 -37.67
C GLN A 563 12.46 4.96 -37.93
N GLU A 564 13.29 5.71 -37.20
CA GLU A 564 14.77 5.66 -37.30
C GLU A 564 15.32 4.27 -37.00
N VAL A 565 14.88 3.64 -35.91
CA VAL A 565 15.44 2.38 -35.42
C VAL A 565 14.71 1.14 -35.93
N GLY A 566 13.52 1.30 -36.51
CA GLY A 566 12.62 0.21 -36.91
C GLY A 566 12.05 -0.54 -35.71
N ALA A 567 11.47 0.17 -34.75
CA ALA A 567 11.00 -0.44 -33.49
C ALA A 567 9.78 -1.37 -33.68
N ASP A 568 9.72 -2.44 -32.88
CA ASP A 568 8.61 -3.39 -32.85
C ASP A 568 7.44 -2.91 -31.99
N ALA A 569 7.70 -1.99 -31.04
CA ALA A 569 6.69 -1.37 -30.20
C ALA A 569 7.14 0.01 -29.68
N LEU A 570 6.14 0.82 -29.29
CA LEU A 570 6.31 2.08 -28.57
C LEU A 570 5.75 1.96 -27.15
N GLY A 571 6.60 2.15 -26.14
CA GLY A 571 6.19 2.26 -24.73
C GLY A 571 6.09 3.73 -24.28
N MET A 572 4.96 4.12 -23.70
CA MET A 572 4.75 5.43 -23.09
C MET A 572 4.49 5.32 -21.58
N SER A 573 5.16 6.16 -20.81
CA SER A 573 5.08 6.23 -19.35
C SER A 573 4.55 7.57 -18.83
N GLY A 574 3.81 7.55 -17.72
CA GLY A 574 3.32 8.76 -17.04
C GLY A 574 2.78 8.48 -15.63
N LEU A 575 3.01 9.41 -14.71
CA LEU A 575 2.56 9.37 -13.32
C LEU A 575 1.41 10.35 -13.04
N LEU A 576 1.29 11.41 -13.83
CA LEU A 576 0.34 12.50 -13.59
C LEU A 576 -1.00 12.28 -14.32
N VAL A 577 -2.10 12.79 -13.75
CA VAL A 577 -3.44 12.65 -14.36
C VAL A 577 -3.53 13.36 -15.72
N LYS A 578 -2.86 14.51 -15.92
CA LYS A 578 -2.78 15.14 -17.25
C LYS A 578 -2.04 14.27 -18.28
N SER A 579 -1.12 13.38 -17.85
CA SER A 579 -0.36 12.50 -18.75
C SER A 579 -1.23 11.43 -19.43
N THR A 580 -2.36 11.04 -18.85
CA THR A 580 -3.29 10.08 -19.49
C THR A 580 -3.99 10.70 -20.71
N LEU A 581 -4.30 12.00 -20.63
CA LEU A 581 -4.82 12.77 -21.76
C LEU A 581 -3.77 12.95 -22.86
N ILE A 582 -2.52 13.29 -22.50
CA ILE A 582 -1.39 13.35 -23.44
C ILE A 582 -1.22 11.98 -24.14
N MET A 583 -1.31 10.86 -23.42
CA MET A 583 -1.24 9.53 -24.03
C MET A 583 -2.38 9.27 -25.02
N ARG A 584 -3.60 9.75 -24.75
CA ARG A 584 -4.71 9.68 -25.70
C ARG A 584 -4.46 10.52 -26.95
N GLU A 585 -4.04 11.78 -26.77
CA GLU A 585 -3.69 12.69 -27.87
C GLU A 585 -2.58 12.10 -28.76
N ASN A 586 -1.58 11.44 -28.15
CA ASN A 586 -0.53 10.73 -28.86
C ASN A 586 -1.05 9.55 -29.72
N LEU A 587 -2.10 8.84 -29.28
CA LEU A 587 -2.74 7.78 -30.07
C LEU A 587 -3.58 8.34 -31.23
N GLU A 588 -4.25 9.47 -31.01
CA GLU A 588 -5.01 10.18 -32.05
C GLU A 588 -4.08 10.71 -33.15
N GLU A 589 -2.90 11.24 -32.79
CA GLU A 589 -1.86 11.64 -33.74
C GLU A 589 -1.25 10.45 -34.51
N LEU A 590 -1.03 9.30 -33.85
CA LEU A 590 -0.56 8.07 -34.52
C LEU A 590 -1.58 7.56 -35.56
N ASN A 591 -2.89 7.62 -35.27
CA ASN A 591 -3.92 7.36 -36.28
C ASN A 591 -3.84 8.40 -37.43
N GLY A 592 -3.76 9.69 -37.09
CA GLY A 592 -3.72 10.80 -38.06
C GLY A 592 -2.57 10.72 -39.07
N GLN A 593 -1.43 10.15 -38.66
CA GLN A 593 -0.27 9.89 -39.54
C GLN A 593 -0.30 8.51 -40.24
N GLY A 594 -1.34 7.69 -40.04
CA GLY A 594 -1.42 6.32 -40.59
C GLY A 594 -0.48 5.31 -39.92
N LEU A 595 -0.02 5.62 -38.72
CA LEU A 595 0.99 4.84 -37.97
C LEU A 595 0.38 3.82 -37.00
N ALA A 596 -0.94 3.62 -37.05
CA ALA A 596 -1.71 2.63 -36.27
C ALA A 596 -1.26 1.16 -36.45
N HIS A 597 -0.27 0.86 -37.29
CA HIS A 597 0.38 -0.45 -37.36
C HIS A 597 1.39 -0.67 -36.22
N ILE A 598 1.81 0.38 -35.50
CA ILE A 598 2.73 0.31 -34.36
C ILE A 598 1.98 -0.19 -33.11
N PRO A 599 2.42 -1.29 -32.46
CA PRO A 599 1.92 -1.69 -31.14
C PRO A 599 2.35 -0.68 -30.05
N VAL A 600 1.42 -0.29 -29.19
CA VAL A 600 1.65 0.67 -28.10
C VAL A 600 1.45 0.01 -26.73
N LEU A 601 2.39 0.23 -25.81
CA LEU A 601 2.28 -0.16 -24.41
C LEU A 601 2.19 1.09 -23.54
N LEU A 602 1.19 1.16 -22.67
CA LEU A 602 0.95 2.30 -21.77
C LEU A 602 1.09 1.85 -20.31
N GLY A 603 1.89 2.57 -19.52
CA GLY A 603 2.11 2.24 -18.11
C GLY A 603 2.44 3.45 -17.21
N GLY A 604 2.39 3.25 -15.91
CA GLY A 604 2.60 4.29 -14.89
C GLY A 604 1.32 4.63 -14.11
N ALA A 605 1.48 5.24 -12.93
CA ALA A 605 0.48 5.16 -11.85
C ALA A 605 -0.84 5.93 -12.09
N ALA A 606 -0.91 6.85 -13.06
CA ALA A 606 -2.16 7.53 -13.41
C ALA A 606 -3.09 6.67 -14.28
N LEU A 607 -2.57 5.62 -14.92
CA LEU A 607 -3.35 4.75 -15.80
C LEU A 607 -4.07 3.66 -15.03
N THR A 608 -5.23 3.26 -15.55
CA THR A 608 -5.92 2.04 -15.12
C THR A 608 -6.10 1.11 -16.31
N ARG A 609 -6.19 -0.20 -16.06
CA ARG A 609 -6.49 -1.18 -17.13
C ARG A 609 -7.80 -0.84 -17.85
N SER A 610 -8.82 -0.36 -17.13
CA SER A 610 -10.10 0.00 -17.74
C SER A 610 -9.97 1.12 -18.77
N TYR A 611 -9.23 2.18 -18.44
CA TYR A 611 -9.00 3.31 -19.35
C TYR A 611 -8.27 2.87 -20.63
N VAL A 612 -7.21 2.06 -20.47
CA VAL A 612 -6.38 1.62 -21.61
C VAL A 612 -7.06 0.54 -22.47
N GLU A 613 -7.75 -0.44 -21.85
CA GLU A 613 -8.36 -1.56 -22.58
C GLU A 613 -9.80 -1.32 -23.06
N ARG A 614 -10.41 -0.19 -22.70
CA ARG A 614 -11.70 0.27 -23.25
C ARG A 614 -11.51 1.59 -23.99
N ASP A 615 -11.43 2.67 -23.23
CA ASP A 615 -11.53 4.04 -23.71
C ASP A 615 -10.44 4.36 -24.76
N LEU A 616 -9.21 3.86 -24.58
CA LEU A 616 -8.13 4.03 -25.57
C LEU A 616 -8.11 3.00 -26.71
N ARG A 617 -8.79 1.85 -26.57
CA ARG A 617 -9.03 0.90 -27.69
C ARG A 617 -10.16 1.37 -28.62
N GLU A 618 -11.08 2.18 -28.12
CA GLU A 618 -12.07 2.89 -28.94
C GLU A 618 -11.45 4.07 -29.70
N VAL A 619 -10.30 4.59 -29.25
CA VAL A 619 -9.56 5.69 -29.87
C VAL A 619 -8.52 5.21 -30.88
N TYR A 620 -7.70 4.20 -30.58
CA TYR A 620 -6.58 3.78 -31.43
C TYR A 620 -6.94 2.63 -32.39
N GLU A 621 -6.64 2.79 -33.69
CA GLU A 621 -6.86 1.72 -34.69
C GLU A 621 -5.83 0.56 -34.58
N GLY A 622 -4.75 0.80 -33.83
CA GLY A 622 -3.67 -0.17 -33.62
C GLY A 622 -3.88 -1.10 -32.44
N ARG A 623 -2.79 -1.74 -32.00
CA ARG A 623 -2.78 -2.55 -30.77
C ARG A 623 -2.36 -1.67 -29.60
N VAL A 624 -3.17 -1.59 -28.55
CA VAL A 624 -2.81 -0.91 -27.29
C VAL A 624 -3.00 -1.82 -26.08
N PHE A 625 -1.97 -1.81 -25.21
CA PHE A 625 -1.84 -2.67 -24.05
C PHE A 625 -1.57 -1.86 -22.78
N TYR A 626 -2.16 -2.31 -21.67
CA TYR A 626 -1.83 -1.79 -20.34
C TYR A 626 -0.68 -2.61 -19.75
N GLY A 627 0.42 -1.95 -19.39
CA GLY A 627 1.47 -2.52 -18.55
C GLY A 627 1.28 -2.04 -17.12
N ARG A 628 0.69 -2.87 -16.25
CA ARG A 628 0.63 -2.60 -14.79
C ARG A 628 2.03 -2.42 -14.20
N ASP A 629 2.97 -3.21 -14.70
CA ASP A 629 4.36 -3.25 -14.30
C ASP A 629 5.23 -3.72 -15.49
N ALA A 630 6.54 -3.74 -15.28
CA ALA A 630 7.53 -4.11 -16.29
C ALA A 630 7.40 -5.56 -16.79
N PHE A 631 6.81 -6.48 -16.02
CA PHE A 631 6.68 -7.89 -16.39
C PHE A 631 5.44 -8.14 -17.23
N GLU A 632 4.33 -7.43 -16.98
CA GLU A 632 3.21 -7.39 -17.92
C GLU A 632 3.62 -6.76 -19.27
N GLY A 633 4.43 -5.70 -19.23
CA GLY A 633 5.04 -5.11 -20.42
C GLY A 633 5.93 -6.10 -21.19
N LEU A 634 6.85 -6.77 -20.50
CA LEU A 634 7.72 -7.80 -21.07
C LEU A 634 6.92 -8.97 -21.69
N HIS A 635 5.93 -9.51 -20.98
CA HIS A 635 5.11 -10.62 -21.47
C HIS A 635 4.29 -10.24 -22.72
N THR A 636 3.82 -8.98 -22.77
CA THR A 636 3.17 -8.42 -23.95
C THR A 636 4.13 -8.36 -25.14
N LEU A 637 5.38 -7.93 -24.93
CA LEU A 637 6.42 -7.90 -25.96
C LEU A 637 6.79 -9.30 -26.45
N ASP A 638 7.00 -10.27 -25.55
CA ASP A 638 7.29 -11.66 -25.92
C ASP A 638 6.17 -12.26 -26.81
N LYS A 639 4.89 -12.00 -26.50
CA LYS A 639 3.76 -12.42 -27.37
C LYS A 639 3.72 -11.67 -28.70
N LEU A 640 4.03 -10.37 -28.74
CA LEU A 640 4.11 -9.61 -30.00
C LEU A 640 5.23 -10.14 -30.91
N MET A 641 6.40 -10.48 -30.34
CA MET A 641 7.50 -11.08 -31.11
C MET A 641 7.21 -12.52 -31.53
N GLU A 642 6.50 -13.30 -30.72
CA GLU A 642 6.00 -14.63 -31.13
C GLU A 642 5.04 -14.53 -32.33
N ILE A 643 4.09 -13.60 -32.31
CA ILE A 643 3.19 -13.30 -33.42
C ILE A 643 4.00 -12.92 -34.68
N LYS A 644 4.90 -11.95 -34.57
CA LYS A 644 5.72 -11.48 -35.71
C LYS A 644 6.58 -12.59 -36.32
N ARG A 645 7.08 -13.51 -35.49
CA ARG A 645 7.98 -14.60 -35.89
C ARG A 645 7.25 -15.85 -36.40
N SER A 646 6.04 -16.12 -35.92
CA SER A 646 5.22 -17.27 -36.34
C SER A 646 4.31 -16.96 -37.54
N GLY A 647 3.93 -15.70 -37.72
CA GLY A 647 2.95 -15.27 -38.73
C GLY A 647 1.50 -15.67 -38.39
N ASN A 648 1.27 -16.32 -37.25
CA ASN A 648 -0.06 -16.72 -36.78
C ASN A 648 -0.66 -15.57 -35.94
N ASP A 649 -1.19 -14.56 -36.62
CA ASP A 649 -1.68 -13.35 -35.98
C ASP A 649 -3.09 -13.50 -35.36
N ASP A 650 -3.25 -12.94 -34.17
CA ASP A 650 -4.52 -12.81 -33.45
C ASP A 650 -5.04 -11.38 -33.66
N PRO A 651 -5.97 -11.13 -34.61
CA PRO A 651 -6.38 -9.78 -34.97
C PRO A 651 -7.15 -9.06 -33.85
N GLU A 652 -7.66 -9.79 -32.85
CA GLU A 652 -8.40 -9.24 -31.72
C GLU A 652 -7.44 -8.81 -30.59
N PHE A 653 -6.28 -9.46 -30.47
CA PHE A 653 -5.29 -9.18 -29.43
C PHE A 653 -4.83 -7.72 -29.44
N GLY A 654 -5.06 -7.02 -28.33
CA GLY A 654 -4.71 -5.61 -28.15
C GLY A 654 -5.66 -4.62 -28.83
N ARG A 655 -6.69 -5.08 -29.55
CA ARG A 655 -7.66 -4.26 -30.28
C ARG A 655 -9.08 -4.32 -29.71
N ILE A 656 -9.56 -5.50 -29.34
CA ILE A 656 -10.90 -5.66 -28.77
C ILE A 656 -10.84 -5.52 -27.23
N PRO A 657 -11.82 -4.86 -26.57
CA PRO A 657 -11.90 -4.83 -25.12
C PRO A 657 -12.04 -6.22 -24.50
N THR A 658 -11.04 -6.63 -23.71
CA THR A 658 -10.90 -7.98 -23.15
C THR A 658 -11.76 -8.18 -21.89
N GLY A 659 -13.08 -8.29 -22.06
CA GLY A 659 -14.00 -8.58 -20.94
C GLY A 659 -15.47 -8.70 -21.35
N ARG A 660 -16.34 -9.02 -20.38
CA ARG A 660 -17.79 -8.93 -20.59
C ARG A 660 -18.18 -7.49 -20.94
N SER A 661 -19.05 -7.34 -21.93
CA SER A 661 -19.76 -6.10 -22.25
C SER A 661 -20.64 -5.67 -21.07
N LEU A 662 -20.05 -4.93 -20.13
CA LEU A 662 -20.77 -4.02 -19.26
C LEU A 662 -21.28 -2.89 -20.15
N ALA A 663 -22.60 -2.69 -20.19
CA ALA A 663 -23.27 -1.75 -21.08
C ALA A 663 -22.69 -0.33 -20.98
N GLU A 664 -22.77 0.43 -22.07
CA GLU A 664 -22.33 1.83 -22.15
C GLU A 664 -22.70 2.60 -20.88
N ARG A 665 -21.70 3.00 -20.09
CA ARG A 665 -21.90 4.02 -19.07
C ARG A 665 -22.11 5.36 -19.77
N ARG A 666 -23.36 5.62 -20.15
CA ARG A 666 -23.89 6.97 -20.09
C ARG A 666 -23.69 7.44 -18.66
N GLY A 667 -22.63 8.19 -18.41
CA GLY A 667 -22.47 8.92 -17.16
C GLY A 667 -23.73 9.74 -16.90
N PRO A 668 -24.07 10.00 -15.63
CA PRO A 668 -25.18 10.90 -15.33
C PRO A 668 -24.94 12.19 -16.12
N LYS A 669 -25.91 12.60 -16.95
CA LYS A 669 -25.85 13.92 -17.57
C LYS A 669 -25.68 14.92 -16.43
N GLU A 670 -24.69 15.79 -16.55
CA GLU A 670 -24.46 16.86 -15.57
C GLU A 670 -25.71 17.75 -15.48
N THR A 671 -26.60 17.42 -14.54
CA THR A 671 -27.57 18.37 -14.02
C THR A 671 -26.77 19.49 -13.39
N PRO A 672 -26.97 20.76 -13.79
CA PRO A 672 -26.29 21.87 -13.15
C PRO A 672 -26.64 21.91 -11.67
N VAL A 673 -25.70 21.48 -10.83
CA VAL A 673 -25.79 21.63 -9.38
C VAL A 673 -25.56 23.12 -9.09
N ASP A 674 -26.44 23.73 -8.31
CA ASP A 674 -26.28 25.11 -7.85
C ASP A 674 -25.19 25.12 -6.75
N LEU A 675 -23.92 25.16 -7.19
CA LEU A 675 -22.77 25.04 -6.30
C LEU A 675 -22.65 26.29 -5.41
N PRO A 676 -22.55 26.14 -4.08
CA PRO A 676 -22.40 27.28 -3.18
C PRO A 676 -21.07 27.98 -3.43
N ARG A 677 -21.08 29.33 -3.48
CA ARG A 677 -19.86 30.15 -3.72
C ARG A 677 -18.75 29.93 -2.68
N ARG A 678 -19.06 29.35 -1.52
CA ARG A 678 -18.12 28.93 -0.47
C ARG A 678 -18.71 27.74 0.29
N SER A 679 -17.89 26.78 0.72
CA SER A 679 -18.34 25.63 1.52
C SER A 679 -19.05 26.08 2.82
N PRO A 680 -20.19 25.48 3.20
CA PRO A 680 -20.87 25.77 4.46
C PRO A 680 -20.13 25.21 5.70
N ASP A 681 -19.35 24.14 5.53
CA ASP A 681 -18.65 23.43 6.62
C ASP A 681 -17.33 24.11 7.03
N VAL A 682 -16.82 25.01 6.19
CA VAL A 682 -15.63 25.80 6.46
C VAL A 682 -16.04 27.08 7.17
N VAL A 683 -15.87 27.14 8.49
CA VAL A 683 -16.13 28.36 9.28
C VAL A 683 -15.31 29.56 8.77
N ALA A 684 -15.72 30.79 9.12
CA ALA A 684 -15.10 32.03 8.62
C ALA A 684 -14.61 32.97 9.75
N ASP A 685 -14.73 32.55 11.01
CA ASP A 685 -14.45 33.32 12.22
C ASP A 685 -13.21 32.81 12.99
N ASN A 686 -12.53 31.78 12.48
CA ASN A 686 -11.32 31.21 13.09
C ASN A 686 -10.24 32.29 13.31
N LYS A 687 -9.41 32.10 14.34
CA LYS A 687 -8.21 32.94 14.55
C LYS A 687 -7.30 32.90 13.32
N VAL A 688 -7.02 34.07 12.75
CA VAL A 688 -5.96 34.35 11.77
C VAL A 688 -4.64 34.60 12.51
N PHE A 689 -3.51 34.20 11.92
CA PHE A 689 -2.17 34.46 12.45
C PHE A 689 -1.41 35.43 11.53
N VAL A 690 -0.83 36.47 12.13
CA VAL A 690 0.06 37.40 11.42
C VAL A 690 1.43 36.73 11.26
N PRO A 691 2.00 36.65 10.04
CA PRO A 691 3.30 36.04 9.81
C PRO A 691 4.46 36.92 10.33
N PRO A 692 5.65 36.34 10.61
CA PRO A 692 6.80 37.08 11.14
C PRO A 692 7.47 38.03 10.12
N PHE A 693 7.07 37.96 8.85
CA PHE A 693 7.45 38.88 7.77
C PHE A 693 6.47 38.73 6.60
N LEU A 694 6.56 39.62 5.61
CA LEU A 694 5.88 39.51 4.32
C LEU A 694 6.89 39.49 3.18
N GLY A 695 6.49 38.92 2.04
CA GLY A 695 7.38 38.65 0.91
C GLY A 695 8.13 37.32 1.09
N SER A 696 9.22 37.15 0.33
CA SER A 696 9.93 35.87 0.18
C SER A 696 11.38 35.92 0.72
N ARG A 697 11.85 34.79 1.28
CA ARG A 697 13.19 34.58 1.82
C ARG A 697 13.78 33.28 1.29
N VAL A 698 15.08 33.30 0.99
CA VAL A 698 15.86 32.14 0.56
C VAL A 698 16.63 31.56 1.74
N VAL A 699 16.66 30.23 1.88
CA VAL A 699 17.49 29.51 2.85
C VAL A 699 18.31 28.45 2.12
N LYS A 700 19.58 28.31 2.52
CA LYS A 700 20.57 27.37 1.94
C LYS A 700 21.46 26.85 3.07
N GLY A 701 22.08 25.67 2.87
CA GLY A 701 22.99 25.09 3.86
C GLY A 701 22.29 24.52 5.09
N ILE A 702 21.07 24.03 4.91
CA ILE A 702 20.27 23.31 5.91
C ILE A 702 20.95 21.97 6.20
N SER A 703 20.91 21.47 7.44
CA SER A 703 21.56 20.20 7.75
C SER A 703 20.85 19.03 7.08
N ILE A 704 21.64 18.18 6.39
CA ILE A 704 21.17 16.88 5.90
C ILE A 704 20.65 16.01 7.07
N ASP A 705 21.21 16.17 8.27
CA ASP A 705 20.81 15.40 9.45
C ASP A 705 19.42 15.85 9.97
N GLU A 706 19.16 17.16 10.02
CA GLU A 706 17.85 17.73 10.41
C GLU A 706 16.75 17.33 9.42
N ILE A 707 17.07 17.27 8.12
CA ILE A 707 16.14 16.84 7.08
C ILE A 707 15.89 15.32 7.17
N ALA A 708 16.93 14.53 7.46
CA ALA A 708 16.82 13.08 7.58
C ALA A 708 15.89 12.63 8.73
N GLU A 709 15.68 13.46 9.76
CA GLU A 709 14.68 13.21 10.81
C GLU A 709 13.23 13.24 10.29
N TYR A 710 12.97 13.84 9.12
CA TYR A 710 11.63 13.96 8.52
C TYR A 710 11.38 12.96 7.37
N VAL A 711 12.31 12.04 7.12
CA VAL A 711 12.20 10.99 6.09
C VAL A 711 11.10 9.97 6.44
N ASN A 712 10.18 9.72 5.52
CA ASN A 712 9.20 8.65 5.64
C ASN A 712 9.83 7.32 5.22
N GLU A 713 10.45 6.62 6.18
CA GLU A 713 11.03 5.27 5.96
C GLU A 713 10.08 4.30 5.24
N THR A 714 8.76 4.46 5.41
CA THR A 714 7.77 3.62 4.72
C THR A 714 7.76 3.88 3.21
N ALA A 715 7.77 5.15 2.80
CA ALA A 715 7.78 5.56 1.40
C ALA A 715 9.14 5.26 0.76
N LEU A 716 10.25 5.62 1.43
CA LEU A 716 11.60 5.34 0.95
C LEU A 716 11.82 3.83 0.73
N PHE A 717 11.56 3.00 1.74
CA PHE A 717 11.89 1.57 1.65
C PHE A 717 10.92 0.81 0.74
N ARG A 718 9.62 1.12 0.74
CA ARG A 718 8.61 0.34 -0.03
C ARG A 718 8.32 0.89 -1.42
N ASN A 719 8.36 2.21 -1.61
CA ASN A 719 7.93 2.84 -2.86
C ASN A 719 9.13 3.24 -3.72
N GLN A 720 10.16 3.85 -3.12
CA GLN A 720 11.35 4.26 -3.88
C GLN A 720 12.32 3.10 -4.08
N TRP A 721 12.75 2.45 -3.00
CA TRP A 721 13.73 1.34 -3.02
C TRP A 721 13.09 -0.04 -3.23
N GLN A 722 11.76 -0.13 -3.23
CA GLN A 722 10.98 -1.34 -3.54
C GLN A 722 11.31 -2.59 -2.71
N TYR A 723 11.87 -2.43 -1.51
CA TYR A 723 11.97 -3.50 -0.53
C TYR A 723 10.58 -3.97 -0.09
N ARG A 724 10.50 -5.24 0.34
CA ARG A 724 9.31 -5.83 0.94
C ARG A 724 9.64 -6.43 2.32
N PRO A 725 8.68 -6.45 3.27
CA PRO A 725 8.81 -7.20 4.50
C PRO A 725 9.12 -8.68 4.24
N LEU A 726 9.99 -9.24 5.06
CA LEU A 726 10.27 -10.68 5.10
C LEU A 726 9.14 -11.43 5.80
N GLU A 727 9.18 -12.76 5.70
CA GLU A 727 8.14 -13.63 6.25
C GLU A 727 8.10 -13.58 7.80
N GLY A 728 7.02 -13.04 8.35
CA GLY A 728 6.85 -12.83 9.79
C GLY A 728 7.44 -11.52 10.32
N GLU A 729 8.05 -10.72 9.45
CA GLU A 729 8.62 -9.41 9.79
C GLU A 729 7.49 -8.37 9.94
N ASN A 730 7.41 -7.72 11.11
CA ASN A 730 6.50 -6.58 11.30
C ASN A 730 7.10 -5.30 10.68
N ASP A 731 6.35 -4.18 10.71
CA ASP A 731 6.80 -2.94 10.05
C ASP A 731 8.05 -2.31 10.70
N ASP A 732 8.22 -2.48 12.02
CA ASP A 732 9.36 -1.94 12.76
C ASP A 732 10.63 -2.78 12.51
N ASP A 733 10.53 -4.12 12.50
CA ASP A 733 11.63 -5.01 12.13
C ASP A 733 12.05 -4.81 10.67
N PHE A 734 11.09 -4.66 9.76
CA PHE A 734 11.30 -4.34 8.34
C PHE A 734 12.12 -3.06 8.17
N LYS A 735 11.74 -2.00 8.89
CA LYS A 735 12.48 -0.74 8.89
C LYS A 735 13.84 -0.88 9.57
N ALA A 736 13.92 -1.57 10.71
CA ALA A 736 15.16 -1.78 11.46
C ALA A 736 16.22 -2.55 10.65
N ARG A 737 15.82 -3.49 9.78
CA ARG A 737 16.70 -4.19 8.84
C ARG A 737 17.30 -3.30 7.76
N ILE A 738 16.57 -2.27 7.30
CA ILE A 738 16.97 -1.41 6.17
C ILE A 738 17.62 -0.09 6.64
N ARG A 739 17.33 0.36 7.87
CA ARG A 739 17.94 1.53 8.51
C ARG A 739 19.49 1.55 8.56
N PRO A 740 20.24 0.43 8.56
CA PRO A 740 21.68 0.42 8.33
C PRO A 740 22.07 0.94 6.94
N GLU A 741 21.36 0.52 5.90
CA GLU A 741 21.58 0.97 4.51
C GLU A 741 21.27 2.47 4.40
N LEU A 742 20.14 2.93 4.95
CA LEU A 742 19.78 4.36 4.98
C LEU A 742 20.89 5.22 5.58
N ARG A 743 21.50 4.78 6.68
CA ARG A 743 22.60 5.53 7.33
C ARG A 743 23.89 5.50 6.52
N ALA A 744 24.18 4.41 5.80
CA ALA A 744 25.31 4.35 4.88
C ALA A 744 25.12 5.30 3.69
N GLN A 745 23.95 5.26 3.05
CA GLN A 745 23.61 6.08 1.88
C GLN A 745 23.54 7.58 2.22
N LEU A 746 22.98 7.95 3.38
CA LEU A 746 23.04 9.34 3.87
C LEU A 746 24.48 9.81 4.14
N ALA A 747 25.33 8.95 4.70
CA ALA A 747 26.75 9.28 4.91
C ALA A 747 27.52 9.44 3.58
N GLU A 748 27.28 8.58 2.59
CA GLU A 748 27.89 8.68 1.26
C GLU A 748 27.40 9.92 0.50
N ALA A 749 26.08 10.21 0.52
CA ALA A 749 25.49 11.39 -0.10
C ALA A 749 25.99 12.71 0.53
N LYS A 750 26.23 12.70 1.84
CA LYS A 750 26.81 13.83 2.61
C LYS A 750 28.31 14.00 2.35
N ALA A 751 29.07 12.91 2.21
CA ALA A 751 30.51 12.94 1.93
C ALA A 751 30.83 13.34 0.47
N SER A 752 30.01 12.90 -0.49
CA SER A 752 30.10 13.29 -1.91
C SER A 752 29.52 14.69 -2.18
N GLY A 753 28.60 15.16 -1.34
CA GLY A 753 27.97 16.47 -1.48
C GLY A 753 27.04 16.56 -2.70
N ILE A 754 26.32 15.48 -2.99
CA ILE A 754 25.31 15.40 -4.07
C ILE A 754 23.95 15.97 -3.64
N LEU A 755 23.60 15.91 -2.35
CA LEU A 755 22.43 16.59 -1.80
C LEU A 755 22.80 18.04 -1.48
N VAL A 756 22.09 19.00 -2.09
CA VAL A 756 22.32 20.45 -1.94
C VAL A 756 21.03 21.15 -1.49
N PRO A 757 20.58 20.90 -0.25
CA PRO A 757 19.29 21.39 0.25
C PRO A 757 19.20 22.92 0.24
N GLN A 758 18.21 23.43 -0.51
CA GLN A 758 17.89 24.83 -0.66
C GLN A 758 16.38 25.02 -0.71
N LEU A 759 15.90 26.19 -0.31
CA LEU A 759 14.49 26.56 -0.47
C LEU A 759 14.30 28.06 -0.59
N VAL A 760 13.11 28.41 -1.06
CA VAL A 760 12.57 29.75 -0.98
C VAL A 760 11.15 29.65 -0.43
N TYR A 761 10.85 30.45 0.59
CA TYR A 761 9.52 30.48 1.22
C TYR A 761 9.10 31.92 1.48
N GLY A 762 7.81 32.15 1.64
CA GLY A 762 7.29 33.49 1.88
C GLY A 762 5.87 33.50 2.39
N TYR A 763 5.49 34.63 2.97
CA TYR A 763 4.14 34.91 3.44
C TYR A 763 3.60 36.13 2.70
N PHE A 764 2.35 36.06 2.27
CA PHE A 764 1.71 37.12 1.49
C PHE A 764 0.29 37.35 2.02
N PRO A 765 -0.19 38.60 2.06
CA PRO A 765 -1.59 38.86 2.41
C PRO A 765 -2.49 38.27 1.34
N ALA A 766 -3.55 37.59 1.78
CA ALA A 766 -4.44 36.81 0.93
C ALA A 766 -5.92 37.00 1.32
N ASN A 767 -6.81 36.77 0.36
CA ASN A 767 -8.25 36.63 0.60
C ASN A 767 -8.85 35.58 -0.36
N GLY A 768 -9.91 34.91 0.06
CA GLY A 768 -10.72 34.06 -0.83
C GLY A 768 -11.73 34.89 -1.62
N ASP A 769 -11.94 34.55 -2.88
CA ASP A 769 -12.94 35.16 -3.77
C ASP A 769 -13.65 34.06 -4.57
N GLY A 770 -14.72 33.50 -3.99
CA GLY A 770 -15.42 32.35 -4.56
C GLY A 770 -14.53 31.09 -4.62
N ASN A 771 -13.98 30.80 -5.79
CA ASN A 771 -13.06 29.68 -6.02
C ASN A 771 -11.58 30.13 -6.11
N ASP A 772 -11.32 31.43 -6.04
CA ASP A 772 -9.98 32.00 -6.19
C ASP A 772 -9.33 32.33 -4.84
N VAL A 773 -8.00 32.22 -4.78
CA VAL A 773 -7.18 32.87 -3.76
C VAL A 773 -6.50 34.08 -4.39
N VAL A 774 -6.86 35.26 -3.89
CA VAL A 774 -6.31 36.55 -4.28
C VAL A 774 -5.10 36.85 -3.40
N ILE A 775 -3.94 37.10 -4.01
CA ILE A 775 -2.71 37.52 -3.33
C ILE A 775 -2.47 39.00 -3.57
N TRP A 776 -2.23 39.75 -2.49
CA TRP A 776 -2.07 41.20 -2.53
C TRP A 776 -0.60 41.63 -2.57
N THR A 777 -0.33 42.90 -2.92
CA THR A 777 1.03 43.46 -2.83
C THR A 777 1.48 43.69 -1.38
N ASP A 778 0.55 44.02 -0.50
CA ASP A 778 0.76 44.44 0.89
C ASP A 778 -0.60 44.50 1.63
N ASP A 779 -0.55 44.73 2.95
CA ASP A 779 -1.71 44.71 3.85
C ASP A 779 -2.80 45.74 3.54
N SER A 780 -2.51 46.77 2.73
CA SER A 780 -3.55 47.71 2.27
C SER A 780 -4.57 47.05 1.35
N ARG A 781 -4.20 45.94 0.69
CA ARG A 781 -5.01 45.22 -0.30
C ARG A 781 -5.57 46.12 -1.41
N SER A 782 -4.86 47.21 -1.69
CA SER A 782 -5.21 48.20 -2.72
C SER A 782 -4.84 47.77 -4.13
N LYS A 783 -3.96 46.76 -4.27
CA LYS A 783 -3.53 46.19 -5.55
C LYS A 783 -3.36 44.68 -5.45
N GLU A 784 -4.07 43.96 -6.31
CA GLU A 784 -3.86 42.53 -6.56
C GLU A 784 -2.46 42.31 -7.16
N ARG A 785 -1.71 41.36 -6.60
CA ARG A 785 -0.40 40.93 -7.12
C ARG A 785 -0.57 39.72 -8.04
N MET A 786 -1.42 38.76 -7.66
CA MET A 786 -1.53 37.46 -8.30
C MET A 786 -2.82 36.75 -7.86
N ARG A 787 -3.31 35.80 -8.67
CA ARG A 787 -4.52 35.01 -8.40
C ARG A 787 -4.34 33.54 -8.77
N PHE A 788 -4.76 32.67 -7.87
CA PHE A 788 -4.80 31.22 -8.04
C PHE A 788 -6.26 30.78 -8.06
N SER A 789 -6.64 29.88 -8.95
CA SER A 789 -8.03 29.44 -9.12
C SER A 789 -8.13 27.94 -8.87
N TYR A 790 -9.00 27.52 -7.95
CA TYR A 790 -9.05 26.14 -7.48
C TYR A 790 -10.37 25.45 -7.82
N PRO A 791 -10.37 24.13 -8.10
CA PRO A 791 -11.60 23.37 -8.27
C PRO A 791 -12.39 23.31 -6.95
N ARG A 792 -13.72 23.27 -7.08
CA ARG A 792 -14.66 23.05 -5.99
C ARG A 792 -15.29 21.67 -6.13
N GLN A 793 -15.47 20.95 -5.02
CA GLN A 793 -16.21 19.68 -5.01
C GLN A 793 -17.65 19.87 -5.50
N ASN A 794 -18.13 18.96 -6.35
CA ASN A 794 -19.50 18.96 -6.86
C ASN A 794 -20.55 18.45 -5.85
N GLU A 795 -20.11 17.79 -4.78
CA GLU A 795 -20.95 17.23 -3.71
C GLU A 795 -20.54 17.83 -2.35
N ALA A 796 -21.42 17.73 -1.34
CA ALA A 796 -21.13 18.16 0.02
C ALA A 796 -19.91 17.40 0.58
N PRO A 797 -18.94 18.07 1.24
CA PRO A 797 -19.02 19.43 1.80
C PRO A 797 -18.64 20.60 0.85
N PHE A 798 -18.59 20.40 -0.46
CA PHE A 798 -18.36 21.44 -1.47
C PHE A 798 -17.03 22.21 -1.30
N LEU A 799 -15.97 21.54 -0.83
CA LEU A 799 -14.70 22.20 -0.49
C LEU A 799 -13.98 22.79 -1.71
N CYS A 800 -13.33 23.93 -1.47
CA CYS A 800 -12.34 24.56 -2.35
C CYS A 800 -11.21 25.16 -1.49
N ILE A 801 -9.96 25.20 -1.98
CA ILE A 801 -8.83 25.77 -1.22
C ILE A 801 -9.07 27.25 -0.87
N ALA A 802 -9.78 27.99 -1.72
CA ALA A 802 -10.19 29.38 -1.48
C ALA A 802 -11.04 29.56 -0.20
N ASP A 803 -11.79 28.54 0.22
CA ASP A 803 -12.66 28.62 1.39
C ASP A 803 -11.87 28.78 2.70
N PHE A 804 -10.62 28.32 2.73
CA PHE A 804 -9.74 28.34 3.91
C PHE A 804 -9.14 29.72 4.23
N PHE A 805 -9.42 30.74 3.42
CA PHE A 805 -9.02 32.12 3.65
C PHE A 805 -10.23 33.01 3.93
N ARG A 806 -10.03 34.14 4.61
CA ARG A 806 -11.10 35.15 4.78
C ARG A 806 -11.68 35.57 3.42
N PRO A 807 -13.01 35.53 3.24
CA PRO A 807 -13.62 35.99 2.00
C PRO A 807 -13.42 37.50 1.85
N ILE A 808 -13.18 37.96 0.63
CA ILE A 808 -12.87 39.37 0.33
C ILE A 808 -13.96 40.34 0.82
N GLU A 809 -15.23 39.90 0.84
CA GLU A 809 -16.37 40.68 1.34
C GLU A 809 -16.38 40.91 2.85
N SER A 810 -15.64 40.10 3.62
CA SER A 810 -15.54 40.29 5.09
C SER A 810 -14.84 41.59 5.47
N GLY A 811 -14.01 42.14 4.58
CA GLY A 811 -13.08 43.21 4.91
C GLY A 811 -11.94 42.79 5.85
N GLU A 812 -11.89 41.55 6.34
CA GLU A 812 -10.80 41.03 7.17
C GLU A 812 -9.61 40.57 6.30
N ILE A 813 -8.39 40.74 6.81
CA ILE A 813 -7.15 40.31 6.16
C ILE A 813 -6.84 38.86 6.53
N ASP A 814 -6.30 38.10 5.59
CA ASP A 814 -5.73 36.77 5.84
C ASP A 814 -4.32 36.68 5.24
N TYR A 815 -3.63 35.54 5.45
CA TYR A 815 -2.28 35.31 4.93
C TYR A 815 -2.12 33.88 4.40
N ALA A 816 -1.57 33.79 3.20
CA ALA A 816 -1.11 32.52 2.61
C ALA A 816 0.41 32.42 2.75
N ALA A 817 0.91 31.24 3.09
CA ALA A 817 2.32 30.92 2.98
C ALA A 817 2.56 30.08 1.71
N PHE A 818 3.71 30.29 1.06
CA PHE A 818 4.15 29.52 -0.09
C PHE A 818 5.60 29.07 0.12
N HIS A 819 5.94 27.88 -0.37
CA HIS A 819 7.34 27.43 -0.42
C HIS A 819 7.63 26.61 -1.67
N ILE A 820 8.88 26.69 -2.14
CA ILE A 820 9.51 25.76 -3.08
C ILE A 820 10.80 25.27 -2.41
N VAL A 821 10.97 23.95 -2.30
CA VAL A 821 12.16 23.32 -1.71
C VAL A 821 12.83 22.41 -2.74
N THR A 822 14.15 22.26 -2.69
CA THR A 822 14.90 21.44 -3.65
C THR A 822 16.14 20.78 -3.04
N MET A 823 16.51 19.60 -3.54
CA MET A 823 17.83 18.97 -3.29
C MET A 823 18.91 19.42 -4.28
N GLY A 824 18.57 20.21 -5.30
CA GLY A 824 19.51 20.68 -6.34
C GLY A 824 19.82 19.63 -7.42
N ALA A 825 20.42 20.07 -8.53
CA ALA A 825 20.60 19.24 -9.73
C ALA A 825 21.54 18.04 -9.51
N LYS A 826 22.54 18.18 -8.63
CA LYS A 826 23.61 17.19 -8.41
C LYS A 826 23.14 15.77 -8.12
N VAL A 827 21.99 15.59 -7.46
CA VAL A 827 21.46 14.25 -7.16
C VAL A 827 20.81 13.63 -8.42
N SER A 828 20.17 14.43 -9.28
CA SER A 828 19.75 13.99 -10.62
C SER A 828 20.97 13.70 -11.51
N ASP A 829 22.00 14.57 -11.49
CA ASP A 829 23.26 14.36 -12.25
C ASP A 829 23.93 13.03 -11.85
N ALA A 830 24.08 12.78 -10.54
CA ALA A 830 24.68 11.56 -10.02
C ALA A 830 23.83 10.30 -10.32
N ALA A 831 22.50 10.41 -10.24
CA ALA A 831 21.61 9.31 -10.64
C ALA A 831 21.75 9.01 -12.15
N ALA A 832 21.77 10.03 -13.02
CA ALA A 832 21.97 9.86 -14.45
C ALA A 832 23.34 9.23 -14.78
N GLU A 833 24.41 9.61 -14.07
CA GLU A 833 25.73 9.00 -14.22
C GLU A 833 25.74 7.51 -13.81
N LEU A 834 25.09 7.16 -12.69
CA LEU A 834 24.95 5.76 -12.24
C LEU A 834 24.11 4.92 -13.22
N PHE A 835 23.03 5.48 -13.77
CA PHE A 835 22.21 4.84 -14.81
C PHE A 835 23.03 4.61 -16.09
N ALA A 836 23.77 5.61 -16.56
CA ALA A 836 24.65 5.49 -17.72
C ALA A 836 25.77 4.45 -17.52
N LYS A 837 26.31 4.32 -16.30
CA LYS A 837 27.26 3.23 -15.93
C LYS A 837 26.59 1.86 -15.79
N ASN A 838 25.26 1.82 -15.72
CA ASN A 838 24.43 0.64 -15.44
C ASN A 838 24.64 0.07 -14.01
N GLU A 839 25.00 0.94 -13.06
CA GLU A 839 25.04 0.63 -11.63
C GLU A 839 23.61 0.75 -11.06
N TYR A 840 22.69 -0.06 -11.60
CA TYR A 840 21.25 0.14 -11.47
C TYR A 840 20.74 0.08 -10.04
N GLN A 841 21.34 -0.76 -9.17
CA GLN A 841 20.99 -0.79 -7.76
C GLN A 841 21.31 0.55 -7.08
N LYS A 842 22.49 1.13 -7.35
CA LYS A 842 22.89 2.44 -6.80
C LYS A 842 22.05 3.58 -7.38
N TYR A 843 21.75 3.55 -8.68
CA TYR A 843 20.86 4.51 -9.32
C TYR A 843 19.51 4.59 -8.57
N LEU A 844 18.84 3.45 -8.35
CA LEU A 844 17.54 3.41 -7.68
C LEU A 844 17.63 3.95 -6.24
N VAL A 845 18.71 3.59 -5.54
CA VAL A 845 18.96 4.02 -4.16
C VAL A 845 19.19 5.53 -4.06
N VAL A 846 20.08 6.09 -4.90
CA VAL A 846 20.43 7.53 -4.92
C VAL A 846 19.26 8.38 -5.42
N HIS A 847 18.56 7.97 -6.49
CA HIS A 847 17.37 8.67 -6.96
C HIS A 847 16.28 8.67 -5.89
N GLY A 848 15.98 7.51 -5.30
CA GLY A 848 14.96 7.38 -4.26
C GLY A 848 15.26 8.20 -3.01
N LEU A 849 16.53 8.30 -2.63
CA LEU A 849 16.99 9.17 -1.55
C LEU A 849 16.81 10.66 -1.91
N GLY A 850 17.06 11.05 -3.17
CA GLY A 850 16.83 12.42 -3.66
C GLY A 850 15.36 12.85 -3.56
N VAL A 851 14.44 11.98 -4.00
CA VAL A 851 12.98 12.21 -3.93
C VAL A 851 12.51 12.37 -2.49
N GLU A 852 12.86 11.40 -1.63
CA GLU A 852 12.41 11.40 -0.24
C GLU A 852 13.00 12.56 0.56
N MET A 853 14.26 12.92 0.35
CA MET A 853 14.88 14.07 1.03
C MET A 853 14.24 15.40 0.62
N ALA A 854 13.72 15.53 -0.61
CA ALA A 854 12.97 16.71 -1.04
C ALA A 854 11.63 16.84 -0.30
N GLU A 855 10.88 15.75 -0.13
CA GLU A 855 9.64 15.73 0.65
C GLU A 855 9.85 15.86 2.17
N ALA A 856 10.93 15.27 2.69
CA ALA A 856 11.35 15.46 4.08
C ALA A 856 11.70 16.94 4.36
N LEU A 857 12.39 17.61 3.44
CA LEU A 857 12.65 19.05 3.52
C LEU A 857 11.34 19.87 3.43
N ALA A 858 10.36 19.41 2.64
CA ALA A 858 9.06 20.06 2.56
C ALA A 858 8.30 19.99 3.89
N GLU A 859 8.30 18.84 4.58
CA GLU A 859 7.60 18.74 5.87
C GLU A 859 8.39 19.36 7.03
N PHE A 860 9.72 19.28 7.05
CA PHE A 860 10.56 20.03 7.99
C PHE A 860 10.29 21.54 7.91
N TRP A 861 10.22 22.09 6.69
CA TRP A 861 9.95 23.52 6.52
C TRP A 861 8.47 23.88 6.74
N HIS A 862 7.54 22.96 6.47
CA HIS A 862 6.13 23.14 6.82
C HIS A 862 5.92 23.18 8.35
N HIS A 863 6.54 22.27 9.11
CA HIS A 863 6.56 22.32 10.58
C HIS A 863 7.15 23.65 11.06
N ARG A 864 8.28 24.10 10.50
CA ARG A 864 8.86 25.42 10.80
C ARG A 864 7.89 26.58 10.51
N ILE A 865 7.11 26.51 9.44
CA ILE A 865 6.08 27.51 9.12
C ILE A 865 4.94 27.51 10.17
N ARG A 866 4.55 26.35 10.72
CA ARG A 866 3.61 26.24 11.86
C ARG A 866 4.22 26.78 13.16
N THR A 867 5.53 26.65 13.37
CA THR A 867 6.27 27.31 14.45
C THR A 867 6.29 28.83 14.28
N GLU A 868 6.60 29.32 13.07
CA GLU A 868 6.71 30.75 12.74
C GLU A 868 5.35 31.49 12.83
N TRP A 869 4.22 30.79 12.66
CA TRP A 869 2.87 31.32 12.97
C TRP A 869 2.42 31.12 14.43
N GLY A 870 3.13 30.33 15.24
CA GLY A 870 2.81 30.13 16.67
C GLY A 870 1.57 29.26 16.92
N PHE A 871 1.41 28.16 16.16
CA PHE A 871 0.42 27.11 16.43
C PHE A 871 0.97 25.68 16.35
N VAL A 872 2.30 25.53 16.39
CA VAL A 872 2.97 24.21 16.44
C VAL A 872 2.57 23.36 17.64
N ASP A 873 2.05 23.96 18.71
CA ASP A 873 1.49 23.23 19.86
C ASP A 873 0.17 22.48 19.51
N GLU A 874 -0.40 22.71 18.31
CA GLU A 874 -1.50 21.94 17.72
C GLU A 874 -1.00 20.72 16.87
N ASP A 875 0.32 20.49 16.77
CA ASP A 875 0.90 19.31 16.11
C ASP A 875 0.76 18.03 16.96
N GLY A 876 0.63 16.89 16.28
CA GLY A 876 0.55 15.57 16.91
C GLY A 876 1.88 15.15 17.55
N PRO A 877 1.85 14.30 18.60
CA PRO A 877 3.01 14.01 19.46
C PRO A 877 4.11 13.13 18.83
N SER A 878 4.10 12.96 17.50
CA SER A 878 5.09 12.19 16.75
C SER A 878 5.11 12.57 15.28
N LEU A 879 6.25 12.36 14.60
CA LEU A 879 6.41 12.51 13.16
C LEU A 879 5.34 11.73 12.35
N HIS A 880 4.98 10.53 12.81
CA HIS A 880 3.91 9.71 12.22
C HIS A 880 2.52 10.36 12.33
N GLY A 881 2.32 11.22 13.33
CA GLY A 881 1.17 12.11 13.40
C GLY A 881 1.19 13.16 12.30
N LEU A 882 2.34 13.79 12.04
CA LEU A 882 2.50 14.79 10.98
C LEU A 882 2.23 14.17 9.59
N PHE A 883 2.77 12.98 9.31
CA PHE A 883 2.46 12.23 8.09
C PHE A 883 0.97 11.87 7.94
N ARG A 884 0.20 11.87 9.04
CA ARG A 884 -1.26 11.68 9.07
C ARG A 884 -2.05 13.00 9.13
N GLN A 885 -1.41 14.14 8.82
CA GLN A 885 -2.00 15.49 8.92
C GLN A 885 -2.54 15.82 10.33
N GLN A 886 -2.02 15.18 11.38
CA GLN A 886 -2.28 15.56 12.78
C GLN A 886 -1.48 16.83 13.10
N TYR A 887 -1.95 17.93 12.56
CA TYR A 887 -1.49 19.30 12.78
C TYR A 887 -2.61 20.25 12.36
N ARG A 888 -2.50 21.52 12.72
CA ARG A 888 -3.38 22.55 12.17
C ARG A 888 -2.95 22.96 10.75
N GLY A 889 -3.91 23.17 9.87
CA GLY A 889 -3.67 23.58 8.49
C GLY A 889 -3.41 22.44 7.50
N GLY A 890 -3.11 22.82 6.27
CA GLY A 890 -2.82 21.92 5.14
C GLY A 890 -1.87 22.54 4.11
N ARG A 891 -1.09 21.70 3.42
CA ARG A 891 0.02 22.04 2.50
C ARG A 891 -0.26 21.48 1.11
N TYR A 892 -0.87 22.26 0.23
CA TYR A 892 -1.37 21.78 -1.08
C TYR A 892 -0.35 22.01 -2.20
N SER A 893 0.09 20.93 -2.83
CA SER A 893 1.04 20.92 -3.95
C SER A 893 0.33 20.74 -5.29
N TRP A 894 0.67 21.56 -6.28
CA TRP A 894 0.02 21.53 -7.60
C TRP A 894 0.23 20.20 -8.33
N GLY A 895 -0.80 19.76 -9.04
CA GLY A 895 -0.90 18.42 -9.64
C GLY A 895 -1.70 17.41 -8.80
N TYR A 896 -1.89 17.67 -7.50
CA TYR A 896 -2.78 16.86 -6.64
C TYR A 896 -4.26 17.21 -6.86
N PRO A 897 -5.22 16.32 -6.51
CA PRO A 897 -6.65 16.50 -6.81
C PRO A 897 -7.32 17.78 -6.28
N ALA A 898 -6.77 18.43 -5.24
CA ALA A 898 -7.26 19.71 -4.73
C ALA A 898 -6.78 20.94 -5.53
N CYS A 899 -5.71 20.80 -6.34
CA CYS A 899 -5.10 21.85 -7.16
C CYS A 899 -4.36 21.25 -8.38
N PRO A 900 -5.09 20.65 -9.34
CA PRO A 900 -4.49 19.82 -10.41
C PRO A 900 -3.72 20.61 -11.48
N ASP A 901 -3.82 21.94 -11.51
CA ASP A 901 -3.31 22.77 -12.59
C ASP A 901 -1.87 23.24 -12.37
N LEU A 902 -0.93 22.44 -12.90
CA LEU A 902 0.52 22.63 -12.83
C LEU A 902 1.00 23.99 -13.37
N GLU A 903 0.26 24.66 -14.25
CA GLU A 903 0.58 25.98 -14.80
C GLU A 903 0.80 27.04 -13.70
N ASP A 904 0.08 26.91 -12.58
CA ASP A 904 0.26 27.78 -11.42
C ASP A 904 1.66 27.66 -10.77
N ASN A 905 2.44 26.60 -11.01
CA ASN A 905 3.84 26.52 -10.56
C ASN A 905 4.68 27.70 -11.10
N ALA A 906 4.38 28.20 -12.30
CA ALA A 906 5.03 29.40 -12.84
C ALA A 906 4.67 30.66 -12.04
N LYS A 907 3.41 30.80 -11.63
CA LYS A 907 2.96 31.87 -10.72
C LYS A 907 3.69 31.80 -9.38
N VAL A 908 3.80 30.61 -8.78
CA VAL A 908 4.53 30.40 -7.51
C VAL A 908 6.03 30.72 -7.66
N ALA A 909 6.64 30.32 -8.77
CA ALA A 909 8.04 30.63 -9.07
C ALA A 909 8.31 32.13 -9.25
N GLU A 910 7.37 32.88 -9.85
CA GLU A 910 7.41 34.34 -9.91
C GLU A 910 7.22 34.96 -8.52
N LEU A 911 6.18 34.53 -7.78
CA LEU A 911 5.82 35.05 -6.46
C LEU A 911 6.97 34.93 -5.45
N LEU A 912 7.69 33.81 -5.48
CA LEU A 912 8.83 33.52 -4.61
C LEU A 912 10.20 33.88 -5.21
N GLU A 913 10.28 34.31 -6.48
CA GLU A 913 11.53 34.54 -7.22
C GLU A 913 12.47 33.30 -7.20
N ALA A 914 11.96 32.15 -7.66
CA ALA A 914 12.61 30.84 -7.53
C ALA A 914 14.00 30.73 -8.20
N GLY A 915 14.28 31.56 -9.21
CA GLY A 915 15.60 31.66 -9.84
C GLY A 915 16.74 31.97 -8.85
N ARG A 916 16.46 32.55 -7.67
CA ARG A 916 17.46 32.79 -6.60
C ARG A 916 18.03 31.51 -5.97
N ILE A 917 17.37 30.36 -6.18
CA ILE A 917 17.87 29.02 -5.83
C ILE A 917 18.16 28.14 -7.06
N GLY A 918 18.17 28.73 -8.26
CA GLY A 918 18.50 28.03 -9.51
C GLY A 918 17.37 27.17 -10.07
N ILE A 919 16.12 27.45 -9.66
CA ILE A 919 14.95 26.70 -10.14
C ILE A 919 14.31 27.41 -11.33
N SER A 920 13.93 26.63 -12.34
CA SER A 920 13.19 27.06 -13.53
C SER A 920 11.89 26.29 -13.72
N VAL A 921 10.89 26.95 -14.30
CA VAL A 921 9.62 26.35 -14.73
C VAL A 921 9.06 27.14 -15.92
N SER A 922 8.55 26.46 -16.95
CA SER A 922 7.99 27.04 -18.18
C SER A 922 7.13 26.00 -18.91
N GLU A 923 6.55 26.37 -20.06
CA GLU A 923 5.91 25.40 -20.96
C GLU A 923 6.90 24.32 -21.43
N GLU A 924 8.16 24.68 -21.69
CA GLU A 924 9.23 23.73 -22.07
C GLU A 924 9.52 22.72 -20.95
N THR A 925 9.40 23.14 -19.68
CA THR A 925 9.54 22.23 -18.54
C THR A 925 8.28 21.42 -18.27
N GLY A 926 7.20 21.60 -19.04
CA GLY A 926 5.90 20.97 -18.79
C GLY A 926 5.16 21.54 -17.57
N TRP A 927 5.45 22.79 -17.20
CA TRP A 927 5.01 23.44 -15.95
C TRP A 927 5.45 22.73 -14.66
N GLN A 928 6.48 21.88 -14.77
CA GLN A 928 7.16 21.28 -13.62
C GLN A 928 8.45 22.03 -13.30
N TYR A 929 8.85 22.04 -12.03
CA TYR A 929 10.12 22.61 -11.62
C TYR A 929 11.31 21.78 -12.16
N GLN A 930 12.41 22.46 -12.42
CA GLN A 930 13.72 21.85 -12.62
C GLN A 930 14.74 22.47 -11.65
N PRO A 931 15.65 21.70 -11.04
CA PRO A 931 15.82 20.24 -11.16
C PRO A 931 14.64 19.43 -10.60
N GLU A 932 14.50 18.16 -10.98
CA GLU A 932 13.29 17.35 -10.71
C GLU A 932 13.05 17.11 -9.21
N GLN A 933 14.13 17.05 -8.41
CA GLN A 933 14.07 16.84 -6.96
C GLN A 933 13.68 18.13 -6.23
N THR A 934 12.50 18.64 -6.58
CA THR A 934 11.92 19.93 -6.18
C THR A 934 10.42 19.80 -5.99
N THR A 935 9.91 20.24 -4.84
CA THR A 935 8.48 20.23 -4.52
C THR A 935 8.04 21.61 -4.00
N SER A 936 6.74 21.92 -4.09
CA SER A 936 6.20 23.23 -3.72
C SER A 936 4.78 23.12 -3.18
N ALA A 937 4.34 24.12 -2.39
CA ALA A 937 2.95 24.18 -1.95
C ALA A 937 2.48 25.60 -1.59
N ILE A 938 1.16 25.79 -1.64
CA ILE A 938 0.44 26.77 -0.82
C ILE A 938 0.11 26.13 0.54
N ILE A 939 0.31 26.87 1.63
CA ILE A 939 0.04 26.42 3.00
C ILE A 939 -1.04 27.31 3.61
N CYS A 940 -2.10 26.68 4.10
CA CYS A 940 -3.28 27.32 4.70
C CYS A 940 -3.31 27.02 6.20
N HIS A 941 -3.41 28.03 7.08
CA HIS A 941 -3.46 27.84 8.54
C HIS A 941 -4.85 27.45 9.09
N HIS A 942 -5.86 27.32 8.22
CA HIS A 942 -7.24 27.07 8.64
C HIS A 942 -7.43 25.67 9.29
N PRO A 943 -8.14 25.53 10.41
CA PRO A 943 -8.30 24.25 11.12
C PRO A 943 -9.20 23.21 10.39
N ARG A 944 -9.81 23.59 9.26
CA ARG A 944 -10.49 22.68 8.33
C ARG A 944 -9.68 22.33 7.07
N ALA A 945 -8.52 22.95 6.86
CA ALA A 945 -7.65 22.62 5.73
C ALA A 945 -7.05 21.21 5.95
N LYS A 946 -7.46 20.26 5.10
CA LYS A 946 -6.92 18.90 4.95
C LYS A 946 -6.95 18.52 3.47
N TYR A 947 -6.26 17.46 3.07
CA TYR A 947 -6.40 16.94 1.70
C TYR A 947 -7.84 16.47 1.43
N PHE A 948 -8.33 16.80 0.24
CA PHE A 948 -9.62 16.41 -0.30
C PHE A 948 -9.48 16.21 -1.81
N VAL A 949 -10.38 15.42 -2.40
CA VAL A 949 -10.51 15.24 -3.85
C VAL A 949 -11.57 16.22 -4.36
N ALA A 950 -11.25 17.04 -5.36
CA ALA A 950 -12.16 18.09 -5.85
C ALA A 950 -13.00 17.68 -7.08
N ARG A 951 -12.64 16.57 -7.74
CA ARG A 951 -13.33 15.97 -8.90
C ARG A 951 -13.15 14.46 -8.87
#